data_AF-A0A1Q3A6K2-F1
#
_entry.id   AF-A0A1Q3A6K2-F1
#
_cell.length_a   1.000
_cell.length_b   1.000
_cell.length_c   1.000
_cell.angle_alpha   90.00
_cell.angle_beta   90.00
_cell.angle_gamma   90.00
#
_symmetry.space_group_name_H-M   'P 1'
#
loop_
_entity.id
_entity.type
_entity.pdbx_description
1 polymer ?
#
loop_
_entity_poly.entity_id
_entity_poly.type
_entity_poly.pdbx_seq_one_letter_code
_entity_poly.pdbx_strand_id
1 'polypeptide(L)'
;MSWFNYGVLPASRNEALQDVGDEGHIHCLYEPFKAQAEWLEGQFRCEKCKGLYGGSRIVDSDDGKKWICIFCNTYNPWNTDMPDCETYMSQTGGGKSKDDVVVIVIDTICEKEELNALQHALKLKSNTKYSLVTLHRNGDVAVHSPDNKKSFAAKHHKVEHYLKRLNRDYFRRHLDHGLFDSVSVMGTINKLEAKDSHGSRRAKRSTGLALFLASILGDQVVCFLAGPCTEGPGKVASRDKKNTMRQQHNLDKSAKYFKDARDFYSKLASAASFTIFASSLDQIGFMEMSDLFNIAAQFNSFKDERFVHTFEKFLDRRSNAISDLRLTVVSSGRLLVDGALTKASPMKATLNNYSDTPKGEGSTNEWKLESPYLDPEHLVVPLSLSIVTGSTIRDANENVPEQLYMQFQLNYTQNGASYVHVHTKIIPTSNSPDCLVANSFNPKIELVYLMKSISYQVLKGKFTTDQLQRIRYQLDTVAVHKHKSQEFLKYYYGLRRTPLFTTRNASPDERVLFLHQIDHSSIETSLCYALPTAIQFQFGKKLTPLPSQDLLSDPTATLVDGGFFVGVRYAQQDSEDIEAAKVAAKLIVDARFPEPVYIDTVIGGSQDRFFKSKLIPTDDHGAKLLETQDIPFENFVELVEKRSKGD
;
A
#
# COMPACT_ATOMS: atom_id res chain seq x y z
N MET A 1 2.62 -11.80 -12.37
CA MET A 1 3.42 -12.79 -11.61
C MET A 1 2.78 -13.07 -10.26
N SER A 2 3.07 -14.24 -9.67
CA SER A 2 2.70 -14.60 -8.30
C SER A 2 3.90 -15.24 -7.59
N TRP A 3 4.13 -14.85 -6.34
CA TRP A 3 5.25 -15.28 -5.53
C TRP A 3 4.75 -16.00 -4.29
N PHE A 4 5.27 -17.20 -4.03
CA PHE A 4 4.87 -18.02 -2.89
C PHE A 4 6.00 -18.02 -1.86
N ASN A 5 5.63 -18.03 -0.58
CA ASN A 5 6.58 -18.23 0.51
C ASN A 5 7.18 -19.65 0.51
N TYR A 6 6.56 -20.61 -0.20
CA TYR A 6 7.12 -21.92 -0.49
C TYR A 6 7.07 -22.20 -1.98
N GLY A 7 8.21 -22.57 -2.55
CA GLY A 7 8.30 -23.01 -3.95
C GLY A 7 7.69 -24.40 -4.21
N VAL A 8 7.54 -25.21 -3.16
CA VAL A 8 6.91 -26.53 -3.18
C VAL A 8 5.75 -26.53 -2.19
N LEU A 9 4.56 -26.92 -2.63
CA LEU A 9 3.39 -27.02 -1.74
C LEU A 9 3.37 -28.37 -1.00
N PRO A 10 2.94 -28.41 0.26
CA PRO A 10 2.72 -29.66 0.95
C PRO A 10 1.63 -30.49 0.27
N ALA A 11 1.85 -31.80 0.21
CA ALA A 11 0.89 -32.78 -0.33
C ALA A 11 -0.13 -33.22 0.73
N SER A 12 -0.03 -32.75 1.98
CA SER A 12 -1.02 -33.00 3.02
C SER A 12 -1.07 -31.86 4.04
N ARG A 13 -2.18 -31.75 4.79
CA ARG A 13 -2.26 -30.79 5.90
C ARG A 13 -1.26 -31.09 7.02
N ASN A 14 -0.97 -32.36 7.29
CA ASN A 14 -0.01 -32.71 8.34
C ASN A 14 1.39 -32.21 7.99
N GLU A 15 1.80 -32.38 6.75
CA GLU A 15 3.04 -31.81 6.23
C GLU A 15 3.00 -30.28 6.27
N ALA A 16 1.87 -29.66 5.90
CA ALA A 16 1.71 -28.21 6.01
C ALA A 16 1.92 -27.71 7.46
N LEU A 17 1.26 -28.35 8.43
CA LEU A 17 1.39 -28.02 9.86
C LEU A 17 2.82 -28.19 10.37
N GLN A 18 3.56 -29.16 9.82
CA GLN A 18 4.93 -29.46 10.23
C GLN A 18 5.95 -28.49 9.62
N ASP A 19 5.89 -28.24 8.31
CA ASP A 19 6.98 -27.61 7.57
C ASP A 19 6.71 -26.13 7.23
N VAL A 20 5.44 -25.73 7.10
CA VAL A 20 5.07 -24.37 6.64
C VAL A 20 5.09 -23.37 7.80
N GLY A 21 4.64 -23.76 9.00
CA GLY A 21 4.39 -22.83 10.11
C GLY A 21 3.07 -22.07 9.96
N ASP A 22 2.76 -21.15 10.88
CA ASP A 22 1.48 -20.39 10.93
C ASP A 22 0.23 -21.27 10.70
N GLU A 23 0.07 -22.31 11.50
CA GLU A 23 -1.06 -23.27 11.40
C GLU A 23 -1.19 -23.97 10.03
N GLY A 24 -0.11 -24.00 9.23
CA GLY A 24 -0.06 -24.67 7.93
C GLY A 24 -0.55 -23.82 6.76
N HIS A 25 -0.68 -22.51 6.95
CA HIS A 25 -1.11 -21.59 5.89
C HIS A 25 0.05 -21.18 4.97
N ILE A 26 -0.22 -21.19 3.66
CA ILE A 26 0.73 -20.84 2.61
C ILE A 26 0.43 -19.42 2.15
N HIS A 27 1.47 -18.63 1.94
CA HIS A 27 1.33 -17.21 1.64
C HIS A 27 1.74 -16.93 0.19
N CYS A 28 0.92 -16.12 -0.49
CA CYS A 28 1.14 -15.72 -1.86
C CYS A 28 1.06 -14.19 -2.00
N LEU A 29 1.99 -13.60 -2.73
CA LEU A 29 1.95 -12.21 -3.19
C LEU A 29 1.69 -12.20 -4.70
N TYR A 30 0.53 -11.70 -5.12
CA TYR A 30 0.19 -11.55 -6.53
C TYR A 30 0.56 -10.15 -7.03
N GLU A 31 1.46 -10.08 -8.02
CA GLU A 31 1.90 -8.86 -8.70
C GLU A 31 1.51 -8.93 -10.19
N PRO A 32 0.28 -8.52 -10.57
CA PRO A 32 -0.25 -8.68 -11.93
C PRO A 32 0.70 -8.16 -13.00
N PHE A 33 1.15 -6.92 -12.88
CA PHE A 33 1.84 -6.18 -13.94
C PHE A 33 3.37 -6.24 -13.90
N LYS A 34 3.95 -7.09 -13.03
CA LYS A 34 5.42 -7.18 -12.87
C LYS A 34 6.12 -7.84 -14.07
N ALA A 35 5.43 -8.75 -14.75
CA ALA A 35 5.94 -9.42 -15.94
C ALA A 35 5.16 -9.01 -17.17
N GLN A 36 5.82 -9.06 -18.32
CA GLN A 36 5.18 -8.81 -19.59
C GLN A 36 4.12 -9.89 -19.85
N ALA A 37 2.88 -9.44 -20.05
CA ALA A 37 1.77 -10.30 -20.44
C ALA A 37 1.65 -10.31 -21.97
N GLU A 38 1.37 -11.48 -22.55
CA GLU A 38 1.05 -11.57 -23.97
C GLU A 38 -0.30 -10.91 -24.26
N TRP A 39 -0.44 -10.25 -25.41
CA TRP A 39 -1.71 -9.64 -25.80
C TRP A 39 -2.50 -10.59 -26.67
N LEU A 40 -3.70 -10.96 -26.23
CA LEU A 40 -4.56 -11.90 -26.94
C LEU A 40 -5.93 -11.28 -27.24
N GLU A 41 -6.48 -11.56 -28.42
CA GLU A 41 -7.81 -11.08 -28.81
C GLU A 41 -8.91 -12.10 -28.46
N GLY A 42 -9.86 -11.69 -27.61
CA GLY A 42 -11.04 -12.49 -27.25
C GLY A 42 -11.03 -13.01 -25.81
N GLN A 43 -12.06 -13.78 -25.46
CA GLN A 43 -12.22 -14.36 -24.12
C GLN A 43 -12.06 -15.88 -24.17
N PHE A 44 -10.99 -16.38 -23.56
CA PHE A 44 -10.62 -17.81 -23.59
C PHE A 44 -11.13 -18.54 -22.36
N ARG A 45 -12.45 -18.71 -22.29
CA ARG A 45 -13.10 -19.31 -21.13
C ARG A 45 -13.30 -20.81 -21.33
N CYS A 46 -13.10 -21.60 -20.27
CA CYS A 46 -13.55 -22.98 -20.25
C CYS A 46 -15.08 -23.05 -20.33
N GLU A 47 -15.61 -23.96 -21.16
CA GLU A 47 -17.05 -24.15 -21.34
C GLU A 47 -17.73 -24.74 -20.10
N LYS A 48 -17.01 -25.54 -19.32
CA LYS A 48 -17.55 -26.26 -18.14
C LYS A 48 -17.32 -25.53 -16.82
N CYS A 49 -16.15 -24.92 -16.62
CA CYS A 49 -15.79 -24.29 -15.35
C CYS A 49 -15.57 -22.77 -15.49
N LYS A 50 -15.10 -22.13 -14.42
CA LYS A 50 -14.79 -20.68 -14.41
C LYS A 50 -13.32 -20.36 -14.69
N GLY A 51 -12.51 -21.38 -14.99
CA GLY A 51 -11.12 -21.21 -15.43
C GLY A 51 -11.06 -20.60 -16.83
N LEU A 52 -10.03 -19.80 -17.04
CA LEU A 52 -9.62 -19.29 -18.34
C LEU A 52 -8.45 -20.12 -18.87
N TYR A 53 -8.14 -19.98 -20.16
CA TYR A 53 -6.92 -20.51 -20.77
C TYR A 53 -5.67 -20.02 -20.02
N GLY A 54 -4.58 -20.77 -20.11
CA GLY A 54 -3.29 -20.47 -19.48
C GLY A 54 -2.60 -21.73 -18.98
N GLY A 55 -1.35 -21.97 -19.36
CA GLY A 55 -0.58 -23.18 -18.97
C GLY A 55 -1.27 -24.51 -19.33
N SER A 56 -2.12 -24.49 -20.37
CA SER A 56 -3.00 -25.61 -20.73
C SER A 56 -2.42 -26.37 -21.93
N ARG A 57 -2.47 -27.71 -21.87
CA ARG A 57 -2.01 -28.55 -22.99
C ARG A 57 -2.92 -28.37 -24.21
N ILE A 58 -2.31 -28.15 -25.36
CA ILE A 58 -2.98 -28.13 -26.67
C ILE A 58 -2.84 -29.52 -27.29
N VAL A 59 -3.96 -30.06 -27.79
CA VAL A 59 -4.02 -31.37 -28.44
C VAL A 59 -4.67 -31.26 -29.81
N ASP A 60 -4.20 -32.07 -30.75
CA ASP A 60 -4.89 -32.29 -32.02
C ASP A 60 -6.01 -33.32 -31.79
N SER A 61 -7.21 -33.02 -32.27
CA SER A 61 -8.36 -33.93 -32.25
C SER A 61 -8.99 -34.02 -33.64
N ASP A 62 -9.84 -35.03 -33.87
CA ASP A 62 -10.49 -35.26 -35.16
C ASP A 62 -11.32 -34.05 -35.64
N ASP A 63 -11.85 -33.24 -34.70
CA ASP A 63 -12.61 -32.01 -34.99
C ASP A 63 -11.75 -30.73 -34.97
N GLY A 64 -10.42 -30.85 -34.99
CA GLY A 64 -9.46 -29.75 -34.93
C GLY A 64 -8.73 -29.62 -33.58
N LYS A 65 -7.90 -28.59 -33.45
CA LYS A 65 -7.12 -28.32 -32.24
C LYS A 65 -8.01 -27.93 -31.06
N LYS A 66 -7.74 -28.49 -29.90
CA LYS A 66 -8.45 -28.20 -28.64
C LYS A 66 -7.43 -27.96 -27.52
N TRP A 67 -7.78 -27.15 -26.52
CA TRP A 67 -7.00 -27.04 -25.28
C TRP A 67 -7.74 -27.70 -24.11
N ILE A 68 -6.98 -28.35 -23.24
CA ILE A 68 -7.51 -29.06 -22.07
C ILE A 68 -7.44 -28.14 -20.86
N CYS A 69 -8.58 -27.85 -20.24
CA CYS A 69 -8.61 -27.02 -19.05
C CYS A 69 -7.92 -27.71 -17.86
N ILE A 70 -6.88 -27.08 -17.32
CA ILE A 70 -6.08 -27.58 -16.18
C ILE A 70 -6.88 -27.80 -14.88
N PHE A 71 -8.06 -27.18 -14.75
CA PHE A 71 -8.89 -27.28 -13.55
C PHE A 71 -9.95 -28.38 -13.61
N CYS A 72 -10.46 -28.71 -14.80
CA CYS A 72 -11.60 -29.62 -14.94
C CYS A 72 -11.47 -30.64 -16.08
N ASN A 73 -10.31 -30.67 -16.76
CA ASN A 73 -9.97 -31.56 -17.87
C ASN A 73 -10.96 -31.52 -19.05
N THR A 74 -11.74 -30.45 -19.17
CA THR A 74 -12.66 -30.27 -20.31
C THR A 74 -11.87 -29.80 -21.52
N TYR A 75 -12.16 -30.39 -22.68
CA TYR A 75 -11.62 -29.99 -23.97
C TYR A 75 -12.42 -28.78 -24.47
N ASN A 76 -11.72 -27.70 -24.82
CA ASN A 76 -12.33 -26.47 -25.31
C ASN A 76 -11.75 -26.11 -26.69
N PRO A 77 -12.47 -25.37 -27.53
CA PRO A 77 -11.98 -24.91 -28.83
C PRO A 77 -10.68 -24.08 -28.69
N TRP A 78 -9.70 -24.36 -29.56
CA TRP A 78 -8.46 -23.58 -29.68
C TRP A 78 -8.52 -22.65 -30.89
N ASN A 79 -7.93 -21.46 -30.78
CA ASN A 79 -7.81 -20.47 -31.87
C ASN A 79 -6.32 -20.17 -32.12
N THR A 80 -5.97 -19.75 -33.34
CA THR A 80 -4.60 -19.38 -33.73
C THR A 80 -3.98 -18.29 -32.86
N ASP A 81 -4.82 -17.43 -32.28
CA ASP A 81 -4.41 -16.35 -31.37
C ASP A 81 -4.23 -16.83 -29.92
N MET A 82 -4.25 -18.14 -29.64
CA MET A 82 -4.00 -18.72 -28.31
C MET A 82 -2.60 -19.37 -28.25
N PRO A 83 -1.53 -18.58 -28.05
CA PRO A 83 -0.17 -19.08 -27.84
C PRO A 83 -0.05 -19.80 -26.49
N ASP A 84 0.88 -20.75 -26.41
CA ASP A 84 1.19 -21.46 -25.16
C ASP A 84 1.83 -20.51 -24.13
N CYS A 85 0.99 -19.89 -23.30
CA CYS A 85 1.38 -18.88 -22.34
C CYS A 85 0.73 -19.11 -20.97
N GLU A 86 1.42 -18.72 -19.91
CA GLU A 86 0.89 -18.72 -18.54
C GLU A 86 0.23 -17.38 -18.18
N THR A 87 0.63 -16.30 -18.85
CA THR A 87 0.22 -14.92 -18.52
C THR A 87 -0.15 -14.16 -19.77
N TYR A 88 -1.36 -13.62 -19.81
CA TYR A 88 -1.81 -12.77 -20.91
C TYR A 88 -2.81 -11.71 -20.45
N MET A 89 -3.03 -10.74 -21.33
CA MET A 89 -4.00 -9.68 -21.20
C MET A 89 -4.89 -9.65 -22.43
N SER A 90 -6.19 -9.39 -22.22
CA SER A 90 -7.16 -9.23 -23.29
C SER A 90 -8.12 -8.09 -22.97
N GLN A 91 -8.53 -7.36 -24.00
CA GLN A 91 -9.60 -6.37 -23.88
C GLN A 91 -10.96 -7.07 -23.89
N THR A 92 -11.72 -6.91 -22.82
CA THR A 92 -13.05 -7.52 -22.66
C THR A 92 -14.20 -6.59 -23.02
N GLY A 93 -13.94 -5.30 -23.20
CA GLY A 93 -14.94 -4.31 -23.61
C GLY A 93 -14.34 -2.99 -24.07
N GLY A 94 -15.06 -2.31 -24.97
CA GLY A 94 -14.76 -0.94 -25.39
C GLY A 94 -15.77 0.03 -24.81
N GLY A 95 -15.29 1.00 -24.02
CA GLY A 95 -16.09 2.11 -23.52
C GLY A 95 -15.46 3.45 -23.93
N LYS A 96 -16.30 4.49 -24.02
CA LYS A 96 -15.78 5.85 -24.11
C LYS A 96 -15.13 6.21 -22.77
N SER A 97 -13.97 6.86 -22.81
CA SER A 97 -13.42 7.51 -21.63
C SER A 97 -14.52 8.38 -21.00
N LYS A 98 -14.84 8.15 -19.73
CA LYS A 98 -15.71 9.08 -18.98
C LYS A 98 -15.04 10.45 -18.95
N ASP A 99 -15.84 11.50 -18.89
CA ASP A 99 -15.35 12.84 -18.56
C ASP A 99 -14.64 12.75 -17.20
N ASP A 100 -13.34 13.02 -17.18
CA ASP A 100 -12.53 12.97 -15.97
C ASP A 100 -12.86 14.21 -15.12
N VAL A 101 -13.60 14.01 -14.02
CA VAL A 101 -13.95 15.08 -13.07
C VAL A 101 -13.07 14.97 -11.83
N VAL A 102 -12.33 16.04 -11.54
CA VAL A 102 -11.49 16.17 -10.34
C VAL A 102 -12.01 17.28 -9.45
N VAL A 103 -12.27 16.94 -8.19
CA VAL A 103 -12.61 17.94 -7.17
C VAL A 103 -11.36 18.32 -6.41
N ILE A 104 -10.96 19.58 -6.48
CA ILE A 104 -9.82 20.12 -5.76
C ILE A 104 -10.29 20.74 -4.45
N VAL A 105 -9.70 20.33 -3.33
CA VAL A 105 -9.94 20.91 -2.01
C VAL A 105 -8.70 21.69 -1.59
N ILE A 106 -8.80 23.02 -1.44
CA ILE A 106 -7.68 23.88 -1.01
C ILE A 106 -7.95 24.46 0.37
N ASP A 107 -7.00 24.24 1.26
CA ASP A 107 -6.97 24.86 2.56
C ASP A 107 -6.27 26.23 2.50
N THR A 108 -7.06 27.30 2.53
CA THR A 108 -6.53 28.69 2.50
C THR A 108 -6.07 29.20 3.87
N ILE A 109 -6.16 28.37 4.93
CA ILE A 109 -5.76 28.76 6.28
C ILE A 109 -4.31 28.30 6.52
N CYS A 110 -3.40 29.00 5.86
CA CYS A 110 -1.96 28.77 5.83
C CYS A 110 -1.22 30.10 5.67
N GLU A 111 0.11 30.05 5.71
CA GLU A 111 0.97 31.19 5.37
C GLU A 111 0.84 31.54 3.87
N LYS A 112 1.13 32.80 3.53
CA LYS A 112 0.98 33.29 2.16
C LYS A 112 1.93 32.57 1.20
N GLU A 113 3.14 32.31 1.68
CA GLU A 113 4.21 31.63 0.96
C GLU A 113 3.82 30.18 0.63
N GLU A 114 3.12 29.49 1.55
CA GLU A 114 2.61 28.13 1.34
C GLU A 114 1.54 28.09 0.25
N LEU A 115 0.54 28.99 0.32
CA LEU A 115 -0.50 29.05 -0.71
C LEU A 115 0.08 29.43 -2.07
N ASN A 116 0.99 30.40 -2.11
CA ASN A 116 1.68 30.78 -3.34
C ASN A 116 2.43 29.58 -3.93
N ALA A 117 3.20 28.85 -3.13
CA ALA A 117 3.93 27.68 -3.60
C ALA A 117 2.98 26.62 -4.19
N LEU A 118 1.86 26.36 -3.51
CA LEU A 118 0.82 25.47 -4.03
C LEU A 118 0.23 25.96 -5.36
N GLN A 119 -0.12 27.25 -5.47
CA GLN A 119 -0.66 27.84 -6.71
C GLN A 119 0.31 27.67 -7.89
N HIS A 120 1.62 27.81 -7.66
CA HIS A 120 2.64 27.62 -8.70
C HIS A 120 2.83 26.14 -9.06
N ALA A 121 2.71 25.23 -8.10
CA ALA A 121 2.85 23.79 -8.33
C ALA A 121 1.64 23.18 -9.07
N LEU A 122 0.46 23.78 -8.98
CA LEU A 122 -0.77 23.28 -9.60
C LEU A 122 -0.77 23.43 -11.13
N LYS A 123 -0.28 22.42 -11.83
CA LYS A 123 -0.30 22.30 -13.29
C LYS A 123 -1.43 21.39 -13.77
N LEU A 124 -2.66 21.91 -13.84
CA LEU A 124 -3.85 21.13 -14.16
C LEU A 124 -3.93 20.74 -15.65
N LYS A 125 -4.52 19.57 -15.95
CA LYS A 125 -4.64 19.03 -17.31
C LYS A 125 -5.81 19.64 -18.07
N SER A 126 -5.61 19.98 -19.35
CA SER A 126 -6.60 20.66 -20.19
C SER A 126 -7.89 19.88 -20.44
N ASN A 127 -7.79 18.55 -20.56
CA ASN A 127 -8.91 17.66 -20.88
C ASN A 127 -9.70 17.18 -19.65
N THR A 128 -9.37 17.68 -18.46
CA THR A 128 -10.04 17.32 -17.19
C THR A 128 -11.00 18.45 -16.80
N LYS A 129 -12.16 18.07 -16.25
CA LYS A 129 -13.13 19.00 -15.67
C LYS A 129 -12.91 19.10 -14.17
N TYR A 130 -13.09 20.31 -13.63
CA TYR A 130 -12.74 20.59 -12.25
C TYR A 130 -13.89 21.18 -11.44
N SER A 131 -13.95 20.84 -10.16
CA SER A 131 -14.69 21.59 -9.14
C SER A 131 -13.73 22.03 -8.04
N LEU A 132 -14.03 23.14 -7.39
CA LEU A 132 -13.17 23.70 -6.35
C LEU A 132 -13.93 23.85 -5.04
N VAL A 133 -13.34 23.34 -3.96
CA VAL A 133 -13.80 23.51 -2.58
C VAL A 133 -12.68 24.18 -1.78
N THR A 134 -13.00 25.21 -1.01
CA THR A 134 -11.99 25.93 -0.20
C THR A 134 -12.38 26.03 1.26
N LEU A 135 -11.41 25.80 2.15
CA LEU A 135 -11.58 26.04 3.59
C LEU A 135 -11.15 27.46 3.94
N HIS A 136 -11.93 28.15 4.78
CA HIS A 136 -11.68 29.54 5.17
C HIS A 136 -11.54 29.70 6.68
N ARG A 137 -10.74 30.71 7.11
CA ARG A 137 -10.33 30.94 8.51
C ARG A 137 -11.48 31.10 9.50
N ASN A 138 -12.64 31.55 9.04
CA ASN A 138 -13.84 31.71 9.86
C ASN A 138 -14.54 30.37 10.21
N GLY A 139 -14.11 29.26 9.59
CA GLY A 139 -14.70 27.93 9.73
C GLY A 139 -15.61 27.54 8.56
N ASP A 140 -15.81 28.44 7.60
CA ASP A 140 -16.67 28.18 6.45
C ASP A 140 -15.93 27.35 5.39
N VAL A 141 -16.70 26.53 4.70
CA VAL A 141 -16.27 25.80 3.50
C VAL A 141 -17.06 26.35 2.32
N ALA A 142 -16.37 26.83 1.29
CA ALA A 142 -16.98 27.32 0.07
C ALA A 142 -16.83 26.32 -1.07
N VAL A 143 -17.92 26.08 -1.79
CA VAL A 143 -17.93 25.38 -3.08
C VAL A 143 -18.04 26.42 -4.18
N HIS A 144 -17.13 26.37 -5.14
CA HIS A 144 -17.07 27.29 -6.27
C HIS A 144 -17.56 26.57 -7.53
N SER A 145 -18.34 27.28 -8.33
CA SER A 145 -18.71 26.95 -9.70
C SER A 145 -18.35 28.14 -10.61
N PRO A 146 -18.35 28.00 -11.95
CA PRO A 146 -18.00 29.09 -12.87
C PRO A 146 -18.74 30.40 -12.59
N ASP A 147 -20.03 30.31 -12.24
CA ASP A 147 -20.91 31.47 -12.09
C ASP A 147 -21.29 31.77 -10.64
N ASN A 148 -20.93 30.91 -9.68
CA ASN A 148 -21.43 31.01 -8.31
C ASN A 148 -20.42 30.54 -7.26
N LYS A 149 -20.60 31.02 -6.03
CA LYS A 149 -19.86 30.57 -4.86
C LYS A 149 -20.83 30.37 -3.70
N LYS A 150 -20.88 29.15 -3.16
CA LYS A 150 -21.75 28.82 -2.01
C LYS A 150 -20.93 28.41 -0.79
N SER A 151 -21.11 29.13 0.31
CA SER A 151 -20.45 28.82 1.58
C SER A 151 -21.36 28.10 2.57
N PHE A 152 -20.80 27.16 3.31
CA PHE A 152 -21.44 26.40 4.38
C PHE A 152 -20.60 26.50 5.66
N ALA A 153 -21.24 26.86 6.77
CA ALA A 153 -20.61 26.85 8.09
C ALA A 153 -20.88 25.52 8.79
N ALA A 154 -19.84 24.80 9.24
CA ALA A 154 -19.99 23.50 9.88
C ALA A 154 -20.83 23.52 11.16
N LYS A 155 -20.90 24.68 11.85
CA LYS A 155 -21.70 24.91 13.05
C LYS A 155 -23.13 25.42 12.79
N HIS A 156 -23.50 25.68 11.54
CA HIS A 156 -24.87 26.06 11.24
C HIS A 156 -25.80 24.87 11.51
N HIS A 157 -26.85 25.05 12.31
CA HIS A 157 -27.68 23.96 12.84
C HIS A 157 -28.14 22.95 11.78
N LYS A 158 -28.61 23.40 10.60
CA LYS A 158 -29.00 22.49 9.50
C LYS A 158 -27.80 21.76 8.91
N VAL A 159 -26.69 22.46 8.70
CA VAL A 159 -25.48 21.88 8.08
C VAL A 159 -24.93 20.79 9.00
N GLU A 160 -24.79 21.07 10.29
CA GLU A 160 -24.31 20.09 11.26
C GLU A 160 -25.24 18.87 11.35
N HIS A 161 -26.54 19.10 11.39
CA HIS A 161 -27.56 18.04 11.46
C HIS A 161 -27.48 17.08 10.26
N TYR A 162 -27.41 17.61 9.04
CA TYR A 162 -27.36 16.80 7.82
C TYR A 162 -25.97 16.19 7.58
N LEU A 163 -24.89 16.88 7.96
CA LEU A 163 -23.52 16.37 7.83
C LEU A 163 -23.25 15.18 8.75
N LYS A 164 -23.75 15.20 10.00
CA LYS A 164 -23.64 14.07 10.94
C LYS A 164 -24.26 12.78 10.40
N ARG A 165 -25.21 12.89 9.47
CA ARG A 165 -25.89 11.78 8.81
C ARG A 165 -25.41 11.52 7.38
N LEU A 166 -24.40 12.26 6.92
CA LEU A 166 -23.89 12.22 5.55
C LEU A 166 -25.00 12.34 4.49
N ASN A 167 -26.01 13.19 4.75
CA ASN A 167 -27.18 13.31 3.88
C ASN A 167 -26.83 14.05 2.58
N ARG A 168 -26.49 13.30 1.51
CA ARG A 168 -26.07 13.86 0.22
C ARG A 168 -27.19 14.67 -0.45
N ASP A 169 -28.45 14.26 -0.32
CA ASP A 169 -29.58 14.88 -1.02
C ASP A 169 -29.90 16.29 -0.54
N TYR A 170 -29.71 16.56 0.75
CA TYR A 170 -29.82 17.91 1.28
C TYR A 170 -28.81 18.82 0.60
N PHE A 171 -27.53 18.44 0.59
CA PHE A 171 -26.48 19.30 0.05
C PHE A 171 -26.54 19.41 -1.48
N ARG A 172 -26.85 18.33 -2.21
CA ARG A 172 -27.03 18.35 -3.67
C ARG A 172 -28.04 19.40 -4.14
N ARG A 173 -29.12 19.61 -3.38
CA ARG A 173 -30.15 20.62 -3.67
C ARG A 173 -29.70 22.06 -3.40
N HIS A 174 -28.63 22.26 -2.65
CA HIS A 174 -28.12 23.58 -2.26
C HIS A 174 -26.75 23.88 -2.88
N LEU A 175 -26.24 22.98 -3.73
CA LEU A 175 -24.99 23.11 -4.45
C LEU A 175 -25.27 23.37 -5.92
N ASP A 176 -24.41 24.18 -6.52
CA ASP A 176 -24.25 24.24 -7.96
C ASP A 176 -23.24 23.17 -8.38
N HIS A 177 -23.54 22.47 -9.48
CA HIS A 177 -22.73 21.37 -10.02
C HIS A 177 -21.94 21.80 -11.27
N GLY A 178 -21.89 23.10 -11.56
CA GLY A 178 -21.10 23.65 -12.65
C GLY A 178 -19.62 23.24 -12.55
N LEU A 179 -19.08 22.73 -13.65
CA LEU A 179 -17.69 22.29 -13.76
C LEU A 179 -16.86 23.33 -14.50
N PHE A 180 -15.67 23.63 -13.98
CA PHE A 180 -14.68 24.45 -14.65
C PHE A 180 -13.89 23.63 -15.69
N ASP A 181 -13.40 24.31 -16.72
CA ASP A 181 -12.19 23.86 -17.43
C ASP A 181 -10.92 24.21 -16.62
N SER A 182 -9.78 23.66 -17.05
CA SER A 182 -8.48 23.87 -16.39
C SER A 182 -8.06 25.34 -16.27
N VAL A 183 -8.34 26.19 -17.27
CA VAL A 183 -7.92 27.60 -17.29
C VAL A 183 -8.78 28.40 -16.32
N SER A 184 -10.10 28.19 -16.37
CA SER A 184 -11.08 28.87 -15.53
C SER A 184 -10.91 28.53 -14.05
N VAL A 185 -10.65 27.26 -13.71
CA VAL A 185 -10.39 26.88 -12.31
C VAL A 185 -9.06 27.46 -11.82
N MET A 186 -8.00 27.46 -12.63
CA MET A 186 -6.73 28.06 -12.26
C MET A 186 -6.85 29.58 -12.08
N GLY A 187 -7.63 30.25 -12.93
CA GLY A 187 -7.97 31.67 -12.74
C GLY A 187 -8.67 31.96 -11.41
N THR A 188 -9.47 31.01 -10.90
CA THR A 188 -10.11 31.10 -9.58
C THR A 188 -9.12 30.78 -8.45
N ILE A 189 -8.30 29.74 -8.60
CA ILE A 189 -7.27 29.32 -7.64
C ILE A 189 -6.24 30.43 -7.42
N ASN A 190 -5.79 31.10 -8.48
CA ASN A 190 -4.81 32.18 -8.42
C ASN A 190 -5.33 33.45 -7.72
N LYS A 191 -6.67 33.59 -7.59
CA LYS A 191 -7.31 34.68 -6.84
C LYS A 191 -7.51 34.34 -5.36
N LEU A 192 -7.21 33.10 -4.94
CA LEU A 192 -7.33 32.73 -3.53
C LEU A 192 -6.29 33.47 -2.69
N GLU A 193 -6.71 33.91 -1.51
CA GLU A 193 -5.84 34.57 -0.55
C GLU A 193 -5.64 33.68 0.69
N ALA A 194 -4.39 33.57 1.12
CA ALA A 194 -4.06 32.92 2.37
C ALA A 194 -4.55 33.76 3.55
N LYS A 195 -5.07 33.10 4.58
CA LYS A 195 -5.48 33.73 5.84
C LYS A 195 -4.84 32.97 6.99
N ASP A 196 -3.60 33.34 7.30
CA ASP A 196 -2.83 32.70 8.34
C ASP A 196 -3.49 32.82 9.75
N SER A 197 -3.11 31.89 10.62
CA SER A 197 -3.53 31.78 12.01
C SER A 197 -2.39 31.97 13.03
N HIS A 198 -1.72 33.13 13.02
CA HIS A 198 -0.84 33.58 14.13
C HIS A 198 -1.56 33.83 15.49
N GLY A 199 -2.70 33.20 15.75
CA GLY A 199 -3.44 33.35 17.00
C GLY A 199 -2.95 32.44 18.14
N SER A 200 -3.36 32.78 19.37
CA SER A 200 -3.19 31.93 20.56
C SER A 200 -3.97 30.60 20.50
N ARG A 201 -4.87 30.47 19.51
CA ARG A 201 -5.67 29.28 19.25
C ARG A 201 -5.42 28.78 17.83
N ARG A 202 -5.49 27.46 17.63
CA ARG A 202 -5.55 26.86 16.29
C ARG A 202 -6.75 27.43 15.51
N ALA A 203 -6.59 27.52 14.20
CA ALA A 203 -7.63 27.99 13.29
C ALA A 203 -8.91 27.16 13.38
N LYS A 204 -10.03 27.72 12.93
CA LYS A 204 -11.27 26.97 12.73
C LYS A 204 -11.17 26.25 11.38
N ARG A 205 -10.92 24.94 11.41
CA ARG A 205 -10.75 24.12 10.21
C ARG A 205 -11.84 23.06 10.18
N SER A 206 -12.67 23.09 9.15
CA SER A 206 -13.81 22.17 8.97
C SER A 206 -13.55 21.18 7.83
N THR A 207 -12.44 20.45 7.95
CA THR A 207 -11.98 19.44 6.98
C THR A 207 -13.03 18.40 6.67
N GLY A 208 -13.73 17.90 7.70
CA GLY A 208 -14.79 16.89 7.50
C GLY A 208 -15.94 17.39 6.63
N LEU A 209 -16.35 18.66 6.76
CA LEU A 209 -17.34 19.26 5.87
C LEU A 209 -16.81 19.42 4.44
N ALA A 210 -15.55 19.85 4.28
CA ALA A 210 -14.94 20.03 2.97
C ALA A 210 -14.83 18.72 2.18
N LEU A 211 -14.34 17.67 2.82
CA LEU A 211 -14.21 16.35 2.20
C LEU A 211 -15.57 15.76 1.84
N PHE A 212 -16.56 15.92 2.70
CA PHE A 212 -17.92 15.47 2.42
C PHE A 212 -18.55 16.23 1.23
N LEU A 213 -18.46 17.55 1.19
CA LEU A 213 -18.96 18.34 0.06
C LEU A 213 -18.24 17.98 -1.24
N ALA A 214 -16.92 17.79 -1.18
CA ALA A 214 -16.15 17.38 -2.35
C ALA A 214 -16.60 16.02 -2.91
N SER A 215 -16.86 15.04 -2.05
CA SER A 215 -17.38 13.72 -2.45
C SER A 215 -18.78 13.75 -3.10
N ILE A 216 -19.51 14.86 -2.98
CA ILE A 216 -20.79 15.04 -3.68
C ILE A 216 -20.57 15.49 -5.13
N LEU A 217 -19.49 16.25 -5.37
CA LEU A 217 -19.22 16.91 -6.65
C LEU A 217 -18.47 15.99 -7.64
N GLY A 218 -17.78 14.96 -7.16
CA GLY A 218 -17.09 14.01 -8.02
C GLY A 218 -16.55 12.80 -7.28
N ASP A 219 -16.19 11.79 -8.07
CA ASP A 219 -15.67 10.51 -7.58
C ASP A 219 -14.17 10.56 -7.26
N GLN A 220 -13.48 11.64 -7.63
CA GLN A 220 -12.05 11.82 -7.37
C GLN A 220 -11.79 13.17 -6.72
N VAL A 221 -11.23 13.14 -5.51
CA VAL A 221 -11.00 14.30 -4.66
C VAL A 221 -9.52 14.43 -4.35
N VAL A 222 -8.92 15.57 -4.70
CA VAL A 222 -7.51 15.90 -4.42
C VAL A 222 -7.48 17.05 -3.41
N CYS A 223 -6.87 16.81 -2.25
CA CYS A 223 -6.90 17.72 -1.12
C CYS A 223 -5.52 18.25 -0.78
N PHE A 224 -5.44 19.55 -0.54
CA PHE A 224 -4.26 20.24 -0.03
C PHE A 224 -4.61 20.81 1.35
N LEU A 225 -4.11 20.18 2.41
CA LEU A 225 -4.45 20.50 3.80
C LEU A 225 -3.25 21.12 4.54
N ALA A 226 -3.51 22.06 5.44
CA ALA A 226 -2.48 22.79 6.18
C ALA A 226 -2.61 22.65 7.71
N GLY A 227 -3.22 21.57 8.20
CA GLY A 227 -3.37 21.31 9.63
C GLY A 227 -4.58 20.47 10.00
N PRO A 228 -4.80 20.20 11.30
CA PRO A 228 -5.86 19.31 11.75
C PRO A 228 -7.26 19.93 11.69
N CYS A 229 -8.27 19.08 11.50
CA CYS A 229 -9.66 19.47 11.64
C CYS A 229 -9.96 19.87 13.11
N THR A 230 -10.53 21.06 13.33
CA THR A 230 -10.81 21.59 14.67
C THR A 230 -12.29 21.92 14.91
N GLU A 231 -13.14 21.81 13.89
CA GLU A 231 -14.54 22.22 13.94
C GLU A 231 -15.45 21.34 13.07
N GLY A 232 -16.58 20.90 13.65
CA GLY A 232 -17.57 20.05 12.99
C GLY A 232 -17.26 18.55 13.12
N PRO A 233 -18.08 17.69 12.48
CA PRO A 233 -17.78 16.27 12.28
C PRO A 233 -16.38 16.05 11.67
N GLY A 234 -15.69 15.00 12.11
CA GLY A 234 -14.30 14.74 11.70
C GLY A 234 -13.25 15.60 12.45
N LYS A 235 -13.63 16.29 13.52
CA LYS A 235 -12.70 17.06 14.37
C LYS A 235 -11.65 16.15 15.01
N VAL A 236 -10.38 16.54 14.94
CA VAL A 236 -9.23 15.77 15.45
C VAL A 236 -8.57 16.47 16.64
N ALA A 237 -8.60 17.80 16.66
CA ALA A 237 -7.88 18.60 17.67
C ALA A 237 -8.74 19.70 18.29
N SER A 238 -8.39 20.09 19.52
CA SER A 238 -8.95 21.30 20.13
C SER A 238 -8.37 22.55 19.48
N ARG A 239 -9.15 23.63 19.45
CA ARG A 239 -8.63 24.95 19.07
C ARG A 239 -7.67 25.53 20.10
N ASP A 240 -7.85 25.19 21.38
CA ASP A 240 -6.94 25.66 22.42
C ASP A 240 -5.63 24.87 22.35
N LYS A 241 -4.53 25.58 22.09
CA LYS A 241 -3.17 25.03 21.95
C LYS A 241 -2.67 24.40 23.25
N LYS A 242 -3.26 24.73 24.42
CA LYS A 242 -3.00 24.04 25.70
C LYS A 242 -3.34 22.55 25.63
N ASN A 243 -4.31 22.18 24.79
CA ASN A 243 -4.57 20.78 24.49
C ASN A 243 -3.65 20.38 23.33
N THR A 244 -2.68 19.52 23.64
CA THR A 244 -1.73 18.97 22.66
C THR A 244 -2.42 18.05 21.66
N MET A 245 -1.76 17.78 20.53
CA MET A 245 -2.19 16.72 19.61
C MET A 245 -2.07 15.37 20.30
N ARG A 246 -3.00 14.45 19.99
CA ARG A 246 -2.94 13.09 20.54
C ARG A 246 -1.64 12.40 20.12
N GLN A 247 -1.11 11.62 21.05
CA GLN A 247 0.03 10.73 20.90
C GLN A 247 -0.45 9.28 21.03
N GLN A 248 0.39 8.32 20.64
CA GLN A 248 -0.01 6.90 20.65
C GLN A 248 -0.54 6.43 22.02
N HIS A 249 0.15 6.80 23.11
CA HIS A 249 -0.23 6.41 24.47
C HIS A 249 -1.58 7.01 24.93
N ASN A 250 -2.11 8.02 24.23
CA ASN A 250 -3.44 8.57 24.52
C ASN A 250 -4.57 7.70 23.95
N LEU A 251 -4.28 6.86 22.95
CA LEU A 251 -5.28 6.01 22.31
C LEU A 251 -5.77 4.91 23.25
N ASP A 252 -4.91 4.42 24.14
CA ASP A 252 -5.29 3.45 25.18
C ASP A 252 -6.25 4.06 26.22
N LYS A 253 -6.21 5.39 26.40
CA LYS A 253 -7.04 6.14 27.36
C LYS A 253 -8.25 6.81 26.72
N SER A 254 -8.67 6.38 25.52
CA SER A 254 -9.77 6.97 24.75
C SER A 254 -9.57 8.45 24.47
N ALA A 255 -8.67 8.78 23.53
CA ALA A 255 -8.44 10.15 23.07
C ALA A 255 -9.76 10.83 22.65
N LYS A 256 -10.02 12.01 23.21
CA LYS A 256 -11.32 12.72 23.21
C LYS A 256 -12.05 12.76 21.85
N TYR A 257 -11.33 12.96 20.75
CA TYR A 257 -11.93 13.16 19.43
C TYR A 257 -11.76 11.96 18.49
N PHE A 258 -10.93 10.98 18.86
CA PHE A 258 -10.44 9.96 17.95
C PHE A 258 -11.56 9.08 17.39
N LYS A 259 -12.40 8.52 18.26
CA LYS A 259 -13.46 7.58 17.87
C LYS A 259 -14.49 8.23 16.95
N ASP A 260 -15.02 9.39 17.36
CA ASP A 260 -16.04 10.11 16.59
C ASP A 260 -15.51 10.56 15.21
N ALA A 261 -14.24 10.97 15.13
CA ALA A 261 -13.63 11.37 13.88
C ALA A 261 -13.37 10.19 12.94
N ARG A 262 -12.82 9.08 13.47
CA ARG A 262 -12.60 7.87 12.68
C ARG A 262 -13.92 7.30 12.16
N ASP A 263 -14.95 7.21 13.01
CA ASP A 263 -16.28 6.75 12.61
C ASP A 263 -16.89 7.64 11.50
N PHE A 264 -16.63 8.94 11.53
CA PHE A 264 -17.07 9.86 10.49
C PHE A 264 -16.35 9.62 9.16
N TYR A 265 -15.01 9.56 9.17
CA TYR A 265 -14.22 9.39 7.94
C TYR A 265 -14.37 7.98 7.34
N SER A 266 -14.50 6.94 8.15
CA SER A 266 -14.74 5.57 7.70
C SER A 266 -16.04 5.46 6.90
N LYS A 267 -17.11 6.14 7.33
CA LYS A 267 -18.38 6.19 6.58
C LYS A 267 -18.28 6.99 5.27
N LEU A 268 -17.32 7.90 5.17
CA LEU A 268 -17.08 8.71 3.98
C LEU A 268 -16.18 8.00 2.94
N ALA A 269 -15.41 7.00 3.36
CA ALA A 269 -14.40 6.30 2.54
C ALA A 269 -14.92 5.77 1.19
N SER A 270 -16.17 5.31 1.13
CA SER A 270 -16.76 4.75 -0.11
C SER A 270 -17.40 5.80 -1.03
N ALA A 271 -17.42 7.07 -0.63
CA ALA A 271 -18.14 8.11 -1.36
C ALA A 271 -17.38 8.65 -2.58
N ALA A 272 -16.05 8.60 -2.55
CA ALA A 272 -15.13 9.03 -3.60
C ALA A 272 -13.73 8.44 -3.30
N SER A 273 -12.84 8.53 -4.28
CA SER A 273 -11.41 8.36 -4.05
C SER A 273 -10.80 9.66 -3.51
N PHE A 274 -10.00 9.55 -2.44
CA PHE A 274 -9.39 10.71 -1.81
C PHE A 274 -7.85 10.63 -1.89
N THR A 275 -7.25 11.67 -2.47
CA THR A 275 -5.81 11.95 -2.42
C THR A 275 -5.59 13.13 -1.49
N ILE A 276 -4.72 12.99 -0.48
CA ILE A 276 -4.46 14.03 0.52
C ILE A 276 -2.97 14.37 0.55
N PHE A 277 -2.63 15.56 0.09
CA PHE A 277 -1.33 16.19 0.28
C PHE A 277 -1.42 17.19 1.43
N ALA A 278 -0.58 17.03 2.44
CA ALA A 278 -0.57 17.90 3.61
C ALA A 278 0.74 18.67 3.72
N SER A 279 0.68 19.98 3.93
CA SER A 279 1.81 20.81 4.35
C SER A 279 1.62 21.18 5.82
N SER A 280 2.33 20.50 6.72
CA SER A 280 2.20 20.72 8.16
C SER A 280 3.41 20.16 8.90
N LEU A 281 3.96 20.94 9.81
CA LEU A 281 5.03 20.51 10.72
C LEU A 281 4.53 19.63 11.88
N ASP A 282 3.22 19.65 12.15
CA ASP A 282 2.55 18.82 13.16
C ASP A 282 1.54 17.89 12.47
N GLN A 283 0.93 16.99 13.24
CA GLN A 283 -0.08 16.05 12.78
C GLN A 283 -1.34 16.75 12.26
N ILE A 284 -2.03 16.14 11.30
CA ILE A 284 -3.26 16.67 10.69
C ILE A 284 -4.49 15.79 10.87
N GLY A 285 -4.31 14.56 11.35
CA GLY A 285 -5.38 13.58 11.50
C GLY A 285 -5.38 12.45 10.47
N PHE A 286 -4.22 12.12 9.88
CA PHE A 286 -4.13 10.95 8.99
C PHE A 286 -4.56 9.67 9.69
N MET A 287 -4.32 9.54 11.00
CA MET A 287 -4.79 8.36 11.73
C MET A 287 -6.32 8.21 11.70
N GLU A 288 -7.07 9.28 11.96
CA GLU A 288 -8.54 9.27 11.89
C GLU A 288 -9.05 9.12 10.45
N MET A 289 -8.28 9.57 9.46
CA MET A 289 -8.61 9.48 8.04
C MET A 289 -8.09 8.20 7.37
N SER A 290 -7.50 7.26 8.11
CA SER A 290 -6.84 6.07 7.55
C SER A 290 -7.71 5.23 6.61
N ASP A 291 -9.01 5.14 6.87
CA ASP A 291 -9.95 4.41 6.00
C ASP A 291 -10.29 5.19 4.71
N LEU A 292 -10.20 6.53 4.77
CA LEU A 292 -10.72 7.45 3.77
C LEU A 292 -9.84 7.57 2.53
N PHE A 293 -8.54 7.81 2.71
CA PHE A 293 -7.65 8.14 1.60
C PHE A 293 -7.13 6.89 0.89
N ASN A 294 -6.94 7.03 -0.42
CA ASN A 294 -6.22 6.08 -1.26
C ASN A 294 -4.74 6.47 -1.39
N ILE A 295 -4.46 7.78 -1.29
CA ILE A 295 -3.11 8.33 -1.35
C ILE A 295 -2.99 9.40 -0.29
N ALA A 296 -1.93 9.33 0.50
CA ALA A 296 -1.59 10.36 1.46
C ALA A 296 -0.09 10.62 1.50
N ALA A 297 0.29 11.90 1.52
CA ALA A 297 1.66 12.31 1.77
C ALA A 297 1.69 13.62 2.56
N GLN A 298 2.62 13.68 3.52
CA GLN A 298 2.85 14.86 4.34
C GLN A 298 4.23 15.46 4.03
N PHE A 299 4.27 16.77 3.85
CA PHE A 299 5.45 17.58 3.58
C PHE A 299 5.62 18.63 4.67
N ASN A 300 6.84 19.14 4.81
CA ASN A 300 7.10 20.23 5.74
C ASN A 300 6.55 21.54 5.17
N SER A 301 6.65 21.69 3.85
CA SER A 301 6.17 22.85 3.11
C SER A 301 5.74 22.44 1.70
N PHE A 302 4.79 23.17 1.10
CA PHE A 302 4.53 23.07 -0.34
C PHE A 302 5.61 23.74 -1.20
N LYS A 303 6.60 24.41 -0.59
CA LYS A 303 7.81 24.90 -1.27
C LYS A 303 8.83 23.79 -1.54
N ASP A 304 8.70 22.64 -0.87
CA ASP A 304 9.66 21.55 -0.97
C ASP A 304 9.64 20.97 -2.41
N GLU A 305 10.80 20.80 -3.04
CA GLU A 305 10.92 20.17 -4.37
C GLU A 305 10.25 18.78 -4.38
N ARG A 306 10.39 18.03 -3.28
CA ARG A 306 9.74 16.73 -3.09
C ARG A 306 8.22 16.80 -3.27
N PHE A 307 7.57 17.88 -2.83
CA PHE A 307 6.13 18.07 -3.04
C PHE A 307 5.82 18.30 -4.52
N VAL A 308 6.56 19.22 -5.16
CA VAL A 308 6.36 19.56 -6.58
C VAL A 308 6.50 18.31 -7.45
N HIS A 309 7.61 17.56 -7.31
CA HIS A 309 7.84 16.34 -8.07
C HIS A 309 6.82 15.24 -7.75
N THR A 310 6.46 15.05 -6.47
CA THR A 310 5.42 14.08 -6.10
C THR A 310 4.09 14.43 -6.76
N PHE A 311 3.73 15.71 -6.79
CA PHE A 311 2.47 16.15 -7.38
C PHE A 311 2.47 16.03 -8.91
N GLU A 312 3.58 16.36 -9.58
CA GLU A 312 3.75 16.12 -11.01
C GLU A 312 3.62 14.64 -11.36
N LYS A 313 4.33 13.76 -10.63
CA LYS A 313 4.22 12.29 -10.76
C LYS A 313 2.79 11.81 -10.54
N PHE A 314 2.08 12.35 -9.54
CA PHE A 314 0.68 12.02 -9.30
C PHE A 314 -0.19 12.34 -10.53
N LEU A 315 -0.03 13.53 -11.12
CA LEU A 315 -0.77 13.92 -12.31
C LEU A 315 -0.44 13.03 -13.52
N ASP A 316 0.82 12.64 -13.68
CA ASP A 316 1.25 11.75 -14.76
C ASP A 316 0.69 10.34 -14.57
N ARG A 317 0.91 9.72 -13.41
CA ARG A 317 0.44 8.36 -13.07
C ARG A 317 -1.07 8.22 -13.13
N ARG A 318 -1.82 9.28 -12.82
CA ARG A 318 -3.29 9.32 -12.99
C ARG A 318 -3.74 8.93 -14.40
N SER A 319 -2.99 9.29 -15.44
CA SER A 319 -3.38 8.95 -16.82
C SER A 319 -3.25 7.46 -17.15
N ASN A 320 -2.47 6.72 -16.38
CA ASN A 320 -2.29 5.27 -16.53
C ASN A 320 -3.00 4.49 -15.42
N ALA A 321 -3.69 5.17 -14.50
CA ALA A 321 -4.36 4.56 -13.37
C ALA A 321 -5.42 3.57 -13.84
N ILE A 322 -5.55 2.47 -13.10
CA ILE A 322 -6.57 1.45 -13.33
C ILE A 322 -7.70 1.61 -12.31
N SER A 323 -8.93 1.35 -12.73
CA SER A 323 -10.12 1.43 -11.89
C SER A 323 -10.98 0.18 -11.97
N ASP A 324 -11.96 0.05 -11.07
CA ASP A 324 -12.91 -1.08 -11.03
C ASP A 324 -12.23 -2.45 -10.96
N LEU A 325 -11.12 -2.54 -10.21
CA LEU A 325 -10.33 -3.75 -10.03
C LEU A 325 -11.17 -4.86 -9.37
N ARG A 326 -11.32 -5.99 -10.06
CA ARG A 326 -11.91 -7.22 -9.54
C ARG A 326 -10.96 -8.38 -9.73
N LEU A 327 -10.53 -8.97 -8.63
CA LEU A 327 -9.66 -10.14 -8.64
C LEU A 327 -10.50 -11.39 -8.36
N THR A 328 -10.52 -12.33 -9.30
CA THR A 328 -11.01 -13.69 -9.09
C THR A 328 -9.84 -14.65 -9.04
N VAL A 329 -9.86 -15.57 -8.08
CA VAL A 329 -8.85 -16.62 -7.93
C VAL A 329 -9.50 -17.98 -8.15
N VAL A 330 -8.96 -18.73 -9.11
CA VAL A 330 -9.34 -20.10 -9.42
C VAL A 330 -8.19 -21.02 -9.04
N SER A 331 -8.45 -22.09 -8.32
CA SER A 331 -7.41 -23.02 -7.85
C SER A 331 -7.82 -24.46 -8.07
N SER A 332 -6.83 -25.35 -8.06
CA SER A 332 -7.04 -26.79 -8.07
C SER A 332 -7.83 -27.23 -6.83
N GLY A 333 -8.62 -28.31 -6.94
CA GLY A 333 -9.60 -28.68 -5.90
C GLY A 333 -9.03 -28.94 -4.50
N ARG A 334 -7.71 -29.19 -4.36
CA ARG A 334 -7.04 -29.40 -3.07
C ARG A 334 -6.33 -28.16 -2.50
N LEU A 335 -6.33 -27.05 -3.23
CA LEU A 335 -5.77 -25.77 -2.82
C LEU A 335 -6.90 -24.76 -2.63
N LEU A 336 -7.14 -24.34 -1.40
CA LEU A 336 -8.16 -23.35 -1.06
C LEU A 336 -7.54 -21.97 -0.86
N VAL A 337 -8.31 -20.94 -1.18
CA VAL A 337 -7.98 -19.56 -0.83
C VAL A 337 -8.63 -19.20 0.49
N ASP A 338 -7.85 -18.86 1.51
CA ASP A 338 -8.39 -18.46 2.81
C ASP A 338 -8.92 -17.02 2.77
N GLY A 339 -8.24 -16.15 2.02
CA GLY A 339 -8.69 -14.79 1.75
C GLY A 339 -7.57 -13.81 1.40
N ALA A 340 -7.96 -12.58 1.10
CA ALA A 340 -7.05 -11.47 0.78
C ALA A 340 -6.80 -10.59 2.01
N LEU A 341 -5.55 -10.22 2.26
CA LEU A 341 -5.13 -9.41 3.42
C LEU A 341 -4.76 -7.99 3.00
N THR A 342 -5.67 -7.34 2.29
CA THR A 342 -5.54 -5.97 1.80
C THR A 342 -6.91 -5.28 1.79
N LYS A 343 -6.94 -3.97 1.52
CA LYS A 343 -8.17 -3.17 1.42
C LYS A 343 -8.98 -3.62 0.20
N ALA A 344 -9.88 -4.57 0.45
CA ALA A 344 -10.73 -5.18 -0.55
C ALA A 344 -12.14 -5.44 0.02
N SER A 345 -13.13 -5.47 -0.87
CA SER A 345 -14.50 -5.87 -0.52
C SER A 345 -14.79 -7.26 -1.07
N PRO A 346 -15.10 -8.25 -0.22
CA PRO A 346 -15.45 -9.59 -0.69
C PRO A 346 -16.71 -9.54 -1.57
N MET A 347 -16.67 -10.27 -2.68
CA MET A 347 -17.80 -10.41 -3.62
C MET A 347 -18.44 -11.79 -3.46
N LYS A 348 -19.57 -12.00 -4.13
CA LYS A 348 -20.22 -13.32 -4.16
C LYS A 348 -19.26 -14.33 -4.81
N ALA A 349 -18.93 -15.40 -4.08
CA ALA A 349 -18.05 -16.44 -4.59
C ALA A 349 -18.52 -16.98 -5.94
N THR A 350 -17.57 -17.16 -6.86
CA THR A 350 -17.80 -17.71 -8.21
C THR A 350 -17.58 -19.21 -8.27
N LEU A 351 -16.83 -19.75 -7.30
CA LEU A 351 -16.49 -21.16 -7.12
C LEU A 351 -16.40 -21.50 -5.63
N ASN A 352 -16.47 -22.79 -5.31
CA ASN A 352 -16.28 -23.31 -3.95
C ASN A 352 -14.82 -23.73 -3.71
N ASN A 353 -13.87 -22.83 -3.99
CA ASN A 353 -12.42 -23.05 -3.80
C ASN A 353 -11.84 -22.13 -2.72
N TYR A 354 -12.64 -21.81 -1.71
CA TYR A 354 -12.26 -20.98 -0.58
C TYR A 354 -12.36 -21.76 0.73
N SER A 355 -11.58 -21.33 1.72
CA SER A 355 -11.46 -21.99 3.03
C SER A 355 -12.67 -21.74 3.93
N ASP A 356 -12.99 -22.73 4.78
CA ASP A 356 -13.94 -22.60 5.88
C ASP A 356 -13.34 -21.90 7.11
N THR A 357 -12.00 -21.79 7.16
CA THR A 357 -11.24 -20.97 8.12
C THR A 357 -10.70 -19.71 7.43
N PRO A 358 -11.54 -18.68 7.19
CA PRO A 358 -11.13 -17.50 6.42
C PRO A 358 -10.05 -16.67 7.13
N LYS A 359 -9.16 -16.07 6.35
CA LYS A 359 -8.15 -15.09 6.80
C LYS A 359 -8.34 -13.77 6.03
N GLY A 360 -8.28 -12.64 6.72
CA GLY A 360 -8.52 -11.33 6.10
C GLY A 360 -9.94 -11.18 5.53
N GLU A 361 -10.06 -10.67 4.31
CA GLU A 361 -11.30 -10.70 3.53
C GLU A 361 -11.46 -12.10 2.92
N GLY A 362 -12.05 -13.03 3.67
CA GLY A 362 -12.21 -14.43 3.26
C GLY A 362 -13.63 -14.84 2.86
N SER A 363 -13.90 -16.15 2.90
CA SER A 363 -15.20 -16.77 2.55
C SER A 363 -15.67 -16.49 1.12
N THR A 364 -14.73 -16.17 0.23
CA THR A 364 -14.96 -15.95 -1.19
C THR A 364 -13.67 -16.22 -1.96
N ASN A 365 -13.78 -16.31 -3.28
CA ASN A 365 -12.65 -16.36 -4.20
C ASN A 365 -12.64 -15.14 -5.15
N GLU A 366 -13.49 -14.14 -4.91
CA GLU A 366 -13.59 -12.93 -5.72
C GLU A 366 -13.67 -11.69 -4.83
N TRP A 367 -12.87 -10.67 -5.16
CA TRP A 367 -12.78 -9.41 -4.43
C TRP A 367 -12.83 -8.20 -5.35
N LYS A 368 -13.49 -7.13 -4.91
CA LYS A 368 -13.29 -5.79 -5.45
C LYS A 368 -12.14 -5.12 -4.69
N LEU A 369 -11.03 -4.84 -5.37
CA LEU A 369 -9.86 -4.20 -4.76
C LEU A 369 -10.03 -2.67 -4.67
N GLU A 370 -9.15 -2.02 -3.92
CA GLU A 370 -9.05 -0.56 -3.88
C GLU A 370 -8.84 0.05 -5.27
N SER A 371 -9.55 1.14 -5.54
CA SER A 371 -9.63 1.78 -6.85
C SER A 371 -9.88 3.29 -6.67
N PRO A 372 -9.32 4.16 -7.55
CA PRO A 372 -8.35 3.86 -8.60
C PRO A 372 -6.96 3.56 -8.02
N TYR A 373 -6.17 2.76 -8.75
CA TYR A 373 -4.78 2.45 -8.40
C TYR A 373 -3.84 3.15 -9.38
N LEU A 374 -2.98 4.03 -8.88
CA LEU A 374 -2.14 4.90 -9.72
C LEU A 374 -0.92 4.20 -10.32
N ASP A 375 -0.40 3.19 -9.63
CA ASP A 375 0.86 2.54 -9.98
C ASP A 375 0.66 1.07 -10.29
N PRO A 376 -0.04 0.69 -11.38
CA PRO A 376 -0.34 -0.72 -11.68
C PRO A 376 0.85 -1.67 -11.48
N GLU A 377 2.06 -1.28 -11.90
CA GLU A 377 3.29 -2.05 -11.75
C GLU A 377 3.65 -2.41 -10.30
N HIS A 378 3.19 -1.64 -9.32
CA HIS A 378 3.42 -1.85 -7.88
C HIS A 378 2.24 -2.50 -7.16
N LEU A 379 1.17 -2.88 -7.87
CA LEU A 379 0.04 -3.57 -7.26
C LEU A 379 0.50 -4.92 -6.72
N VAL A 380 0.42 -5.11 -5.40
CA VAL A 380 0.73 -6.38 -4.73
C VAL A 380 -0.47 -6.80 -3.89
N VAL A 381 -1.04 -7.97 -4.18
CA VAL A 381 -2.17 -8.54 -3.42
C VAL A 381 -1.69 -9.71 -2.55
N PRO A 382 -1.66 -9.58 -1.22
CA PRO A 382 -1.34 -10.68 -0.31
C PRO A 382 -2.55 -11.60 -0.13
N LEU A 383 -2.32 -12.90 -0.31
CA LEU A 383 -3.31 -13.96 -0.22
C LEU A 383 -2.82 -15.06 0.72
N SER A 384 -3.72 -15.54 1.58
CA SER A 384 -3.51 -16.73 2.40
C SER A 384 -4.18 -17.93 1.74
N LEU A 385 -3.52 -19.08 1.76
CA LEU A 385 -3.94 -20.32 1.13
C LEU A 385 -3.82 -21.49 2.11
N SER A 386 -4.62 -22.52 1.88
CA SER A 386 -4.55 -23.77 2.65
C SER A 386 -4.74 -25.00 1.77
N ILE A 387 -4.17 -26.12 2.21
CA ILE A 387 -4.40 -27.43 1.60
C ILE A 387 -5.59 -28.11 2.27
N VAL A 388 -6.53 -28.62 1.46
CA VAL A 388 -7.76 -29.27 1.93
C VAL A 388 -7.44 -30.49 2.79
N THR A 389 -8.15 -30.62 3.91
CA THR A 389 -8.29 -31.90 4.64
C THR A 389 -9.42 -32.70 4.05
N GLY A 390 -9.17 -33.96 3.73
CA GLY A 390 -10.27 -34.90 3.62
C GLY A 390 -11.06 -34.99 4.92
N SER A 391 -12.38 -35.17 4.83
CA SER A 391 -13.26 -35.42 5.98
C SER A 391 -12.97 -36.73 6.71
N THR A 392 -12.26 -37.65 6.05
CA THR A 392 -11.80 -38.92 6.60
C THR A 392 -10.30 -39.11 6.35
N ILE A 393 -9.65 -39.99 7.12
CA ILE A 393 -8.24 -40.39 6.89
C ILE A 393 -8.05 -40.91 5.45
N ARG A 394 -9.07 -41.52 4.85
CA ARG A 394 -9.06 -41.95 3.44
C ARG A 394 -9.05 -40.78 2.46
N ASP A 395 -9.89 -39.78 2.68
CA ASP A 395 -9.97 -38.57 1.82
C ASP A 395 -8.75 -37.64 1.99
N ALA A 396 -8.07 -37.74 3.15
CA ALA A 396 -6.81 -37.07 3.44
C ALA A 396 -5.60 -37.81 2.85
N ASN A 397 -5.77 -39.10 2.53
CA ASN A 397 -4.80 -39.97 1.85
C ASN A 397 -5.06 -40.08 0.32
N GLU A 398 -6.04 -39.37 -0.24
CA GLU A 398 -6.11 -39.20 -1.69
C GLU A 398 -4.95 -38.30 -2.13
N ASN A 399 -4.05 -38.87 -2.94
CA ASN A 399 -2.80 -38.22 -3.33
C ASN A 399 -3.07 -36.83 -3.94
N VAL A 400 -2.56 -35.78 -3.27
CA VAL A 400 -2.38 -34.47 -3.91
C VAL A 400 -1.51 -34.69 -5.16
N PRO A 401 -1.90 -34.21 -6.35
CA PRO A 401 -1.10 -34.41 -7.55
C PRO A 401 0.31 -33.83 -7.42
N GLU A 402 1.24 -34.27 -8.26
CA GLU A 402 2.62 -33.73 -8.32
C GLU A 402 2.66 -32.22 -8.57
N GLN A 403 1.59 -31.67 -9.18
CA GLN A 403 1.46 -30.25 -9.47
C GLN A 403 0.05 -29.75 -9.13
N LEU A 404 -0.02 -28.56 -8.55
CA LEU A 404 -1.25 -27.81 -8.33
C LEU A 404 -1.22 -26.53 -9.16
N TYR A 405 -2.40 -26.09 -9.55
CA TYR A 405 -2.62 -24.92 -10.39
C TYR A 405 -3.38 -23.84 -9.63
N MET A 406 -2.98 -22.59 -9.83
CA MET A 406 -3.66 -21.41 -9.33
C MET A 406 -3.69 -20.33 -10.42
N GLN A 407 -4.86 -19.81 -10.74
CA GLN A 407 -5.07 -18.79 -11.75
C GLN A 407 -5.68 -17.54 -11.12
N PHE A 408 -5.07 -16.40 -11.43
CA PHE A 408 -5.49 -15.07 -11.03
C PHE A 408 -6.11 -14.37 -12.25
N GLN A 409 -7.34 -13.91 -12.10
CA GLN A 409 -8.09 -13.21 -13.12
C GLN A 409 -8.39 -11.79 -12.61
N LEU A 410 -7.60 -10.82 -13.03
CA LEU A 410 -7.78 -9.41 -12.65
C LEU A 410 -8.53 -8.68 -13.76
N ASN A 411 -9.80 -8.38 -13.52
CA ASN A 411 -10.58 -7.50 -14.37
C ASN A 411 -10.39 -6.05 -13.91
N TYR A 412 -10.18 -5.13 -14.83
CA TYR A 412 -10.04 -3.71 -14.52
C TYR A 412 -10.45 -2.84 -15.69
N THR A 413 -10.63 -1.55 -15.45
CA THR A 413 -10.87 -0.53 -16.46
C THR A 413 -9.67 0.40 -16.54
N GLN A 414 -9.27 0.74 -17.76
CA GLN A 414 -8.23 1.72 -18.03
C GLN A 414 -8.64 2.55 -19.24
N ASN A 415 -8.64 3.88 -19.12
CA ASN A 415 -9.03 4.80 -20.20
C ASN A 415 -10.40 4.47 -20.83
N GLY A 416 -11.36 3.99 -20.02
CA GLY A 416 -12.71 3.63 -20.44
C GLY A 416 -12.87 2.24 -21.07
N ALA A 417 -11.76 1.56 -21.41
CA ALA A 417 -11.78 0.18 -21.88
C ALA A 417 -11.67 -0.79 -20.70
N SER A 418 -12.31 -1.95 -20.81
CA SER A 418 -12.23 -3.02 -19.83
C SER A 418 -11.26 -4.09 -20.29
N TYR A 419 -10.42 -4.56 -19.37
CA TYR A 419 -9.38 -5.53 -19.61
C TYR A 419 -9.50 -6.67 -18.60
N VAL A 420 -9.00 -7.84 -18.99
CA VAL A 420 -8.70 -8.94 -18.08
C VAL A 420 -7.22 -9.28 -18.19
N HIS A 421 -6.53 -9.30 -17.06
CA HIS A 421 -5.19 -9.85 -16.92
C HIS A 421 -5.29 -11.23 -16.27
N VAL A 422 -4.79 -12.24 -16.96
CA VAL A 422 -4.82 -13.64 -16.52
C VAL A 422 -3.40 -14.08 -16.24
N HIS A 423 -3.15 -14.62 -15.05
CA HIS A 423 -1.89 -15.26 -14.69
C HIS A 423 -2.17 -16.64 -14.12
N THR A 424 -1.59 -17.68 -14.70
CA THR A 424 -1.71 -19.06 -14.24
C THR A 424 -0.37 -19.52 -13.71
N LYS A 425 -0.34 -19.98 -12.46
CA LYS A 425 0.83 -20.53 -11.81
C LYS A 425 0.68 -22.05 -11.66
N ILE A 426 1.68 -22.78 -12.14
CA ILE A 426 1.89 -24.20 -11.87
C ILE A 426 2.88 -24.32 -10.72
N ILE A 427 2.53 -25.11 -9.70
CA ILE A 427 3.31 -25.21 -8.46
C ILE A 427 3.53 -26.69 -8.15
N PRO A 428 4.78 -27.16 -8.03
CA PRO A 428 5.05 -28.53 -7.64
C PRO A 428 4.61 -28.79 -6.20
N THR A 429 4.29 -30.04 -5.91
CA THR A 429 4.01 -30.51 -4.54
C THR A 429 5.12 -31.42 -4.06
N SER A 430 5.13 -31.76 -2.78
CA SER A 430 6.07 -32.73 -2.22
C SER A 430 5.92 -34.16 -2.76
N ASN A 431 4.85 -34.45 -3.49
CA ASN A 431 4.71 -35.70 -4.23
C ASN A 431 5.51 -35.70 -5.55
N SER A 432 5.97 -34.54 -6.02
CA SER A 432 6.89 -34.45 -7.16
C SER A 432 8.30 -34.93 -6.75
N PRO A 433 9.04 -35.63 -7.62
CA PRO A 433 10.43 -36.02 -7.35
C PRO A 433 11.30 -34.83 -6.93
N ASP A 434 12.18 -35.06 -5.94
CA ASP A 434 13.14 -34.07 -5.41
C ASP A 434 12.53 -32.75 -4.89
N CYS A 435 11.22 -32.70 -4.63
CA CYS A 435 10.53 -31.52 -4.14
C CYS A 435 10.27 -31.63 -2.62
N LEU A 436 11.01 -30.84 -1.82
CA LEU A 436 10.84 -30.80 -0.37
C LEU A 436 10.35 -29.44 0.09
N VAL A 437 9.22 -29.41 0.82
CA VAL A 437 8.60 -28.17 1.33
C VAL A 437 9.61 -27.37 2.16
N ALA A 438 10.24 -28.00 3.15
CA ALA A 438 11.18 -27.36 4.06
C ALA A 438 12.36 -26.66 3.37
N ASN A 439 12.79 -27.14 2.19
CA ASN A 439 13.90 -26.57 1.43
C ASN A 439 13.46 -25.46 0.46
N SER A 440 12.16 -25.26 0.30
CA SER A 440 11.59 -24.32 -0.68
C SER A 440 11.14 -22.99 -0.07
N PHE A 441 11.41 -22.75 1.22
CA PHE A 441 11.01 -21.53 1.92
C PHE A 441 11.70 -20.28 1.35
N ASN A 442 10.90 -19.27 1.02
CA ASN A 442 11.33 -17.97 0.56
C ASN A 442 11.13 -16.90 1.66
N PRO A 443 12.19 -16.49 2.36
CA PRO A 443 12.09 -15.59 3.50
C PRO A 443 11.65 -14.17 3.10
N LYS A 444 11.97 -13.71 1.89
CA LYS A 444 11.60 -12.37 1.41
C LYS A 444 10.11 -12.26 1.15
N ILE A 445 9.53 -13.28 0.53
CA ILE A 445 8.08 -13.31 0.25
C ILE A 445 7.29 -13.44 1.54
N GLU A 446 7.74 -14.30 2.47
CA GLU A 446 7.13 -14.40 3.79
C GLU A 446 7.17 -13.05 4.52
N LEU A 447 8.34 -12.39 4.55
CA LEU A 447 8.46 -11.10 5.22
C LEU A 447 7.51 -10.05 4.64
N VAL A 448 7.46 -9.90 3.31
CA VAL A 448 6.59 -8.89 2.68
C VAL A 448 5.11 -9.22 2.86
N TYR A 449 4.74 -10.50 2.84
CA TYR A 449 3.38 -10.91 3.19
C TYR A 449 3.03 -10.51 4.64
N LEU A 450 3.90 -10.78 5.61
CA LEU A 450 3.71 -10.38 7.00
C LEU A 450 3.61 -8.86 7.14
N MET A 451 4.46 -8.11 6.40
CA MET A 451 4.43 -6.65 6.42
C MET A 451 3.07 -6.09 5.95
N LYS A 452 2.59 -6.54 4.79
CA LYS A 452 1.33 -6.08 4.20
C LYS A 452 0.12 -6.55 5.00
N SER A 453 0.10 -7.82 5.43
CA SER A 453 -1.01 -8.36 6.22
C SER A 453 -1.17 -7.65 7.56
N ILE A 454 -0.06 -7.35 8.25
CA ILE A 454 -0.10 -6.62 9.53
C ILE A 454 -0.48 -5.17 9.32
N SER A 455 0.05 -4.53 8.27
CA SER A 455 -0.32 -3.17 7.94
C SER A 455 -1.83 -3.05 7.73
N TYR A 456 -2.41 -3.93 6.91
CA TYR A 456 -3.85 -4.05 6.71
C TYR A 456 -4.60 -4.30 8.03
N GLN A 457 -4.16 -5.25 8.86
CA GLN A 457 -4.80 -5.55 10.14
C GLN A 457 -4.79 -4.36 11.11
N VAL A 458 -3.68 -3.62 11.17
CA VAL A 458 -3.55 -2.44 12.03
C VAL A 458 -4.44 -1.30 11.53
N LEU A 459 -4.46 -1.05 10.23
CA LEU A 459 -5.27 0.00 9.61
C LEU A 459 -6.78 -0.30 9.74
N LYS A 460 -7.21 -1.55 9.58
CA LYS A 460 -8.60 -1.97 9.79
C LYS A 460 -8.97 -2.08 11.28
N GLY A 461 -8.01 -2.40 12.13
CA GLY A 461 -8.18 -2.75 13.53
C GLY A 461 -8.13 -1.55 14.49
N LYS A 462 -7.82 -1.85 15.76
CA LYS A 462 -7.64 -0.84 16.81
C LYS A 462 -6.18 -0.47 16.92
N PHE A 463 -5.88 0.82 17.04
CA PHE A 463 -4.53 1.34 17.25
C PHE A 463 -4.07 1.28 18.72
N THR A 464 -4.56 0.33 19.51
CA THR A 464 -4.18 0.22 20.93
C THR A 464 -2.83 -0.49 21.09
N THR A 465 -2.18 -0.25 22.23
CA THR A 465 -0.91 -0.91 22.57
C THR A 465 -1.10 -2.43 22.73
N ASP A 466 -2.24 -2.89 23.26
CA ASP A 466 -2.59 -4.32 23.36
C ASP A 466 -2.58 -5.01 21.99
N GLN A 467 -3.21 -4.41 20.97
CA GLN A 467 -3.22 -5.00 19.63
C GLN A 467 -1.81 -5.10 19.04
N LEU A 468 -0.99 -4.06 19.24
CA LEU A 468 0.40 -4.07 18.80
C LEU A 468 1.21 -5.19 19.48
N GLN A 469 0.97 -5.44 20.78
CA GLN A 469 1.63 -6.53 21.50
C GLN A 469 1.19 -7.92 21.02
N ARG A 470 -0.09 -8.10 20.66
CA ARG A 470 -0.57 -9.37 20.08
C ARG A 470 0.09 -9.67 18.74
N ILE A 471 0.16 -8.67 17.87
CA ILE A 471 0.84 -8.76 16.58
C ILE A 471 2.33 -9.13 16.76
N ARG A 472 3.00 -8.48 17.72
CA ARG A 472 4.40 -8.80 18.06
C ARG A 472 4.55 -10.25 18.51
N TYR A 473 3.68 -10.71 19.40
CA TYR A 473 3.73 -12.08 19.90
C TYR A 473 3.54 -13.11 18.78
N GLN A 474 2.54 -12.90 17.91
CA GLN A 474 2.28 -13.77 16.76
C GLN A 474 3.51 -13.90 15.86
N LEU A 475 4.22 -12.80 15.61
CA LEU A 475 5.40 -12.84 14.77
C LEU A 475 6.67 -13.33 15.44
N ASP A 476 6.83 -13.09 16.74
CA ASP A 476 7.90 -13.72 17.49
C ASP A 476 7.73 -15.26 17.40
N THR A 477 6.49 -15.77 17.39
CA THR A 477 6.24 -17.19 17.08
C THR A 477 6.69 -17.58 15.68
N VAL A 478 6.42 -16.78 14.64
CA VAL A 478 6.90 -17.06 13.27
C VAL A 478 8.43 -17.07 13.22
N ALA A 479 9.10 -16.10 13.84
CA ALA A 479 10.56 -16.03 13.92
C ALA A 479 11.17 -17.26 14.62
N VAL A 480 10.54 -17.74 15.69
CA VAL A 480 10.93 -18.98 16.38
C VAL A 480 10.77 -20.21 15.47
N HIS A 481 9.67 -20.32 14.73
CA HIS A 481 9.48 -21.41 13.76
C HIS A 481 10.50 -21.35 12.61
N LYS A 482 10.94 -20.16 12.23
CA LYS A 482 11.91 -19.92 11.15
C LYS A 482 13.33 -19.65 11.64
N HIS A 483 13.67 -20.10 12.85
CA HIS A 483 14.99 -19.88 13.48
C HIS A 483 16.18 -20.32 12.60
N LYS A 484 16.02 -21.34 11.74
CA LYS A 484 17.07 -21.81 10.84
C LYS A 484 17.37 -20.84 9.68
N SER A 485 16.46 -19.92 9.35
CA SER A 485 16.63 -18.97 8.26
C SER A 485 17.29 -17.68 8.75
N GLN A 486 18.62 -17.61 8.66
CA GLN A 486 19.38 -16.41 9.00
C GLN A 486 18.94 -15.18 8.19
N GLU A 487 18.57 -15.37 6.91
CA GLU A 487 18.06 -14.28 6.07
C GLU A 487 16.72 -13.75 6.61
N PHE A 488 15.78 -14.63 6.96
CA PHE A 488 14.51 -14.22 7.58
C PHE A 488 14.74 -13.45 8.87
N LEU A 489 15.60 -13.96 9.77
CA LEU A 489 15.87 -13.33 11.06
C LEU A 489 16.50 -11.94 10.92
N LYS A 490 17.39 -11.72 9.93
CA LYS A 490 17.97 -10.40 9.64
C LYS A 490 16.90 -9.38 9.26
N TYR A 491 16.04 -9.74 8.31
CA TYR A 491 14.95 -8.87 7.89
C TYR A 491 13.94 -8.63 9.02
N TYR A 492 13.57 -9.67 9.75
CA TYR A 492 12.67 -9.58 10.89
C TYR A 492 13.24 -8.68 11.99
N TYR A 493 14.53 -8.80 12.30
CA TYR A 493 15.22 -7.92 13.25
C TYR A 493 15.12 -6.45 12.85
N GLY A 494 15.40 -6.13 11.58
CA GLY A 494 15.24 -4.78 11.05
C GLY A 494 13.79 -4.29 11.15
N LEU A 495 12.84 -5.14 10.77
CA LEU A 495 11.42 -4.84 10.78
C LEU A 495 10.90 -4.48 12.18
N ARG A 496 11.34 -5.17 13.25
CA ARG A 496 10.96 -4.89 14.65
C ARG A 496 11.26 -3.45 15.11
N ARG A 497 12.20 -2.77 14.43
CA ARG A 497 12.61 -1.39 14.71
C ARG A 497 11.82 -0.35 13.89
N THR A 498 10.87 -0.77 13.06
CA THR A 498 10.06 0.11 12.21
C THR A 498 8.73 0.50 12.86
N PRO A 499 8.05 1.57 12.39
CA PRO A 499 6.72 1.96 12.88
C PRO A 499 5.62 0.89 12.71
N LEU A 500 5.88 -0.17 11.93
CA LEU A 500 5.00 -1.36 11.89
C LEU A 500 4.90 -2.00 13.28
N PHE A 501 6.03 -2.10 13.98
CA PHE A 501 6.17 -2.78 15.26
C PHE A 501 6.33 -1.87 16.45
N THR A 502 6.84 -0.66 16.29
CA THR A 502 7.05 0.26 17.41
C THR A 502 6.29 1.56 17.21
N THR A 503 5.95 2.18 18.33
CA THR A 503 5.31 3.50 18.39
C THR A 503 6.23 4.53 19.02
N ARG A 504 7.47 4.12 19.36
CA ARG A 504 8.52 5.04 19.81
C ARG A 504 8.96 5.91 18.64
N ASN A 505 9.14 7.20 18.91
CA ASN A 505 9.64 8.19 17.94
C ASN A 505 8.84 8.28 16.63
N ALA A 506 7.58 7.83 16.63
CA ALA A 506 6.65 8.00 15.53
C ALA A 506 5.33 8.53 16.08
N SER A 507 4.86 9.63 15.53
CA SER A 507 3.53 10.13 15.80
C SER A 507 2.47 9.19 15.23
N PRO A 508 1.23 9.22 15.75
CA PRO A 508 0.09 8.51 15.18
C PRO A 508 -0.07 8.65 13.65
N ASP A 509 0.11 9.85 13.12
CA ASP A 509 -0.03 10.12 11.68
C ASP A 509 1.15 9.55 10.87
N GLU A 510 2.39 9.75 11.32
CA GLU A 510 3.58 9.17 10.66
C GLU A 510 3.51 7.65 10.59
N ARG A 511 3.03 7.01 11.66
CA ARG A 511 2.83 5.57 11.69
C ARG A 511 1.82 5.15 10.63
N VAL A 512 0.67 5.82 10.53
CA VAL A 512 -0.35 5.47 9.53
C VAL A 512 0.13 5.69 8.11
N LEU A 513 0.88 6.76 7.84
CA LEU A 513 1.50 6.99 6.53
C LEU A 513 2.49 5.88 6.18
N PHE A 514 3.31 5.42 7.14
CA PHE A 514 4.25 4.32 6.94
C PHE A 514 3.53 2.99 6.62
N LEU A 515 2.45 2.67 7.34
CA LEU A 515 1.61 1.49 7.05
C LEU A 515 1.00 1.57 5.65
N HIS A 516 0.41 2.71 5.32
CA HIS A 516 -0.18 2.94 4.01
C HIS A 516 0.85 2.82 2.87
N GLN A 517 2.09 3.28 3.08
CA GLN A 517 3.19 3.10 2.13
C GLN A 517 3.55 1.62 1.94
N ILE A 518 3.58 0.81 3.00
CA ILE A 518 3.79 -0.64 2.89
C ILE A 518 2.72 -1.28 2.00
N ASP A 519 1.45 -0.92 2.17
CA ASP A 519 0.34 -1.48 1.39
C ASP A 519 0.48 -1.20 -0.12
N HIS A 520 0.98 -0.01 -0.47
CA HIS A 520 1.09 0.48 -1.86
C HIS A 520 2.47 0.27 -2.50
N SER A 521 3.43 -0.33 -1.79
CA SER A 521 4.78 -0.55 -2.29
C SER A 521 4.94 -1.91 -2.99
N SER A 522 5.87 -1.96 -3.96
CA SER A 522 6.34 -3.23 -4.52
C SER A 522 6.98 -4.13 -3.46
N ILE A 523 7.24 -5.39 -3.80
CA ILE A 523 7.97 -6.33 -2.94
C ILE A 523 9.36 -5.78 -2.58
N GLU A 524 10.10 -5.27 -3.57
CA GLU A 524 11.48 -4.76 -3.35
C GLU A 524 11.50 -3.53 -2.45
N THR A 525 10.57 -2.59 -2.68
CA THR A 525 10.47 -1.38 -1.85
C THR A 525 10.06 -1.74 -0.41
N SER A 526 9.18 -2.73 -0.25
CA SER A 526 8.77 -3.23 1.07
C SER A 526 9.94 -3.82 1.85
N LEU A 527 10.82 -4.60 1.21
CA LEU A 527 12.03 -5.14 1.84
C LEU A 527 12.97 -4.03 2.34
N CYS A 528 13.08 -2.92 1.61
CA CYS A 528 13.92 -1.78 2.00
C CYS A 528 13.44 -1.10 3.29
N TYR A 529 12.14 -1.15 3.62
CA TYR A 529 11.63 -0.64 4.89
C TYR A 529 12.12 -1.46 6.09
N ALA A 530 12.26 -2.77 5.93
CA ALA A 530 12.74 -3.68 6.96
C ALA A 530 14.27 -3.62 7.09
N LEU A 531 14.98 -3.73 5.97
CA LEU A 531 16.43 -3.70 5.90
C LEU A 531 16.86 -2.86 4.68
N PRO A 532 17.43 -1.67 4.89
CA PRO A 532 17.86 -0.82 3.78
C PRO A 532 18.90 -1.50 2.89
N THR A 533 18.84 -1.18 1.60
CA THR A 533 19.87 -1.61 0.65
C THR A 533 21.01 -0.59 0.66
N ALA A 534 22.23 -1.04 0.94
CA ALA A 534 23.43 -0.22 0.83
C ALA A 534 24.23 -0.64 -0.42
N ILE A 535 24.62 0.32 -1.25
CA ILE A 535 25.45 0.10 -2.44
C ILE A 535 26.66 1.02 -2.36
N GLN A 536 27.83 0.42 -2.19
CA GLN A 536 29.12 1.10 -2.19
C GLN A 536 29.67 1.22 -3.61
N PHE A 537 30.20 2.40 -3.94
CA PHE A 537 30.83 2.71 -5.21
C PHE A 537 32.33 2.87 -4.97
N GLN A 538 33.13 2.06 -5.65
CA GLN A 538 34.59 2.06 -5.50
C GLN A 538 35.27 1.76 -6.84
N PHE A 539 35.92 2.77 -7.42
CA PHE A 539 36.63 2.69 -8.71
C PHE A 539 35.79 2.03 -9.81
N GLY A 540 34.53 2.45 -9.93
CA GLY A 540 33.57 1.90 -10.91
C GLY A 540 32.98 0.53 -10.58
N LYS A 541 33.36 -0.10 -9.46
CA LYS A 541 32.72 -1.32 -8.95
C LYS A 541 31.59 -0.97 -7.96
N LYS A 542 30.54 -1.80 -7.98
CA LYS A 542 29.43 -1.73 -7.03
C LYS A 542 29.49 -2.92 -6.08
N LEU A 543 29.49 -2.65 -4.78
CA LEU A 543 29.40 -3.66 -3.72
C LEU A 543 28.10 -3.46 -2.95
N THR A 544 27.48 -4.53 -2.47
CA THR A 544 26.22 -4.47 -1.73
C THR A 544 26.43 -4.99 -0.30
N PRO A 545 27.10 -4.21 0.58
CA PRO A 545 27.37 -4.64 1.95
C PRO A 545 26.07 -4.71 2.77
N LEU A 546 26.10 -5.53 3.83
CA LEU A 546 25.07 -5.47 4.86
C LEU A 546 25.17 -4.13 5.60
N PRO A 547 24.07 -3.43 5.89
CA PRO A 547 24.09 -2.24 6.74
C PRO A 547 24.31 -2.62 8.21
N SER A 548 25.55 -2.96 8.55
CA SER A 548 26.02 -3.23 9.92
C SER A 548 26.78 -2.03 10.49
N GLN A 549 27.14 -2.13 11.77
CA GLN A 549 28.06 -1.20 12.44
C GLN A 549 29.36 -0.91 11.66
N ASP A 550 29.84 -1.84 10.83
CA ASP A 550 31.11 -1.71 10.09
C ASP A 550 31.05 -0.55 9.09
N LEU A 551 29.85 -0.26 8.56
CA LEU A 551 29.65 0.84 7.64
C LEU A 551 29.61 2.20 8.35
N LEU A 552 29.60 2.28 9.68
CA LEU A 552 29.47 3.56 10.38
C LEU A 552 30.58 4.54 9.98
N SER A 553 31.82 4.06 9.98
CA SER A 553 33.02 4.84 9.70
C SER A 553 33.68 4.53 8.36
N ASP A 554 33.04 3.68 7.53
CA ASP A 554 33.53 3.35 6.19
C ASP A 554 33.47 4.60 5.29
N PRO A 555 34.60 5.07 4.72
CA PRO A 555 34.65 6.30 3.94
C PRO A 555 34.07 6.18 2.52
N THR A 556 33.75 4.97 2.07
CA THR A 556 33.31 4.67 0.70
C THR A 556 31.98 5.33 0.39
N ALA A 557 31.88 5.95 -0.79
CA ALA A 557 30.64 6.54 -1.28
C ALA A 557 29.53 5.47 -1.31
N THR A 558 28.48 5.68 -0.52
CA THR A 558 27.44 4.68 -0.30
C THR A 558 26.08 5.27 -0.62
N LEU A 559 25.39 4.69 -1.61
CA LEU A 559 23.95 4.85 -1.80
C LEU A 559 23.21 4.00 -0.79
N VAL A 560 22.20 4.57 -0.16
CA VAL A 560 21.33 3.90 0.81
C VAL A 560 19.89 4.08 0.36
N ASP A 561 19.19 2.96 0.13
CA ASP A 561 17.75 2.94 -0.08
C ASP A 561 17.05 2.35 1.16
N GLY A 562 16.43 3.22 1.96
CA GLY A 562 15.64 2.84 3.12
C GLY A 562 14.13 2.78 2.85
N GLY A 563 13.70 2.82 1.59
CA GLY A 563 12.31 2.86 1.18
C GLY A 563 11.69 4.27 1.32
N PHE A 564 11.64 4.82 2.54
CA PHE A 564 11.04 6.15 2.81
C PHE A 564 12.03 7.31 2.59
N PHE A 565 13.32 6.99 2.54
CA PHE A 565 14.39 7.89 2.13
C PHE A 565 15.34 7.16 1.19
N VAL A 566 15.97 7.92 0.31
CA VAL A 566 17.09 7.47 -0.51
C VAL A 566 18.18 8.50 -0.34
N GLY A 567 19.40 8.06 -0.04
CA GLY A 567 20.48 9.01 0.18
C GLY A 567 21.84 8.52 -0.24
N VAL A 568 22.78 9.46 -0.30
CA VAL A 568 24.19 9.22 -0.56
C VAL A 568 25.00 9.77 0.61
N ARG A 569 25.93 8.95 1.11
CA ARG A 569 26.90 9.35 2.12
C ARG A 569 28.33 9.10 1.66
N TYR A 570 29.25 9.99 2.03
CA TYR A 570 30.65 9.93 1.57
C TYR A 570 31.60 10.65 2.54
N ALA A 571 32.88 10.26 2.55
CA ALA A 571 33.95 11.04 3.18
C ALA A 571 34.29 12.24 2.30
N GLN A 572 34.40 13.45 2.87
CA GLN A 572 34.60 14.73 2.15
C GLN A 572 35.73 14.70 1.09
N GLN A 573 35.42 14.34 -0.15
CA GLN A 573 36.26 14.40 -1.36
C GLN A 573 35.32 14.46 -2.56
N ASP A 574 35.62 15.22 -3.61
CA ASP A 574 34.89 15.09 -4.88
C ASP A 574 35.47 13.92 -5.67
N SER A 575 34.66 12.91 -5.98
CA SER A 575 35.07 11.72 -6.72
C SER A 575 34.01 11.26 -7.71
N GLU A 576 34.43 10.58 -8.78
CA GLU A 576 33.51 9.98 -9.77
C GLU A 576 32.54 8.98 -9.13
N ASP A 577 32.99 8.27 -8.09
CA ASP A 577 32.16 7.30 -7.36
C ASP A 577 31.00 7.97 -6.61
N ILE A 578 31.22 9.16 -6.04
CA ILE A 578 30.17 9.94 -5.37
C ILE A 578 29.13 10.37 -6.39
N GLU A 579 29.57 10.86 -7.53
CA GLU A 579 28.62 11.34 -8.53
C GLU A 579 27.84 10.20 -9.19
N ALA A 580 28.49 9.05 -9.40
CA ALA A 580 27.81 7.82 -9.79
C ALA A 580 26.76 7.36 -8.76
N ALA A 581 27.07 7.48 -7.46
CA ALA A 581 26.13 7.18 -6.39
C ALA A 581 24.95 8.17 -6.36
N LYS A 582 25.18 9.47 -6.55
CA LYS A 582 24.14 10.50 -6.62
C LYS A 582 23.22 10.32 -7.82
N VAL A 583 23.76 10.00 -9.00
CA VAL A 583 22.97 9.67 -10.19
C VAL A 583 22.11 8.44 -9.94
N ALA A 584 22.69 7.36 -9.40
CA ALA A 584 21.94 6.15 -9.08
C ALA A 584 20.83 6.41 -8.04
N ALA A 585 21.09 7.23 -7.03
CA ALA A 585 20.11 7.58 -6.01
C ALA A 585 18.95 8.39 -6.60
N LYS A 586 19.24 9.38 -7.45
CA LYS A 586 18.22 10.18 -8.14
C LYS A 586 17.31 9.32 -9.01
N LEU A 587 17.85 8.33 -9.73
CA LEU A 587 17.02 7.39 -10.51
C LEU A 587 16.00 6.64 -9.63
N ILE A 588 16.37 6.24 -8.42
CA ILE A 588 15.46 5.58 -7.47
C ILE A 588 14.41 6.57 -6.95
N VAL A 589 14.83 7.79 -6.59
CA VAL A 589 13.92 8.87 -6.14
C VAL A 589 12.90 9.19 -7.23
N ASP A 590 13.35 9.31 -8.48
CA ASP A 590 12.52 9.63 -9.65
C ASP A 590 11.52 8.52 -9.97
N ALA A 591 11.90 7.25 -9.78
CA ALA A 591 11.01 6.11 -10.03
C ALA A 591 9.93 5.90 -8.94
N ARG A 592 10.16 6.36 -7.70
CA ARG A 592 9.26 6.05 -6.56
C ARG A 592 8.14 7.09 -6.40
N PHE A 593 6.98 6.62 -5.94
CA PHE A 593 5.83 7.44 -5.58
C PHE A 593 5.20 6.97 -4.25
N PRO A 594 4.83 7.90 -3.34
CA PRO A 594 5.29 9.28 -3.29
C PRO A 594 6.83 9.38 -3.31
N GLU A 595 7.36 10.54 -3.70
CA GLU A 595 8.81 10.69 -3.75
C GLU A 595 9.41 10.55 -2.34
N PRO A 596 10.43 9.69 -2.15
CA PRO A 596 11.08 9.52 -0.86
C PRO A 596 11.87 10.78 -0.49
N VAL A 597 12.24 10.90 0.78
CA VAL A 597 13.18 11.97 1.19
C VAL A 597 14.54 11.71 0.55
N TYR A 598 15.04 12.64 -0.26
CA TYR A 598 16.40 12.60 -0.77
C TYR A 598 17.38 13.16 0.26
N ILE A 599 18.48 12.44 0.51
CA ILE A 599 19.52 12.85 1.46
C ILE A 599 20.88 12.84 0.77
N ASP A 600 21.57 13.97 0.81
CA ASP A 600 22.95 14.12 0.34
C ASP A 600 23.78 14.63 1.51
N THR A 601 24.68 13.81 2.07
CA THR A 601 25.37 14.14 3.31
C THR A 601 26.80 13.60 3.36
N VAL A 602 27.68 14.35 4.02
CA VAL A 602 28.98 13.82 4.44
C VAL A 602 28.82 12.87 5.62
N ILE A 603 29.72 11.89 5.74
CA ILE A 603 29.77 10.98 6.89
C ILE A 603 29.96 11.79 8.18
N GLY A 604 29.16 11.48 9.20
CA GLY A 604 29.12 12.24 10.46
C GLY A 604 28.31 13.55 10.40
N GLY A 605 27.77 13.93 9.23
CA GLY A 605 26.85 15.05 9.09
C GLY A 605 25.51 14.82 9.82
N SER A 606 24.74 15.89 10.03
CA SER A 606 23.48 15.82 10.79
C SER A 606 22.43 14.89 10.16
N GLN A 607 22.41 14.79 8.83
CA GLN A 607 21.50 13.92 8.07
C GLN A 607 21.98 12.46 7.99
N ASP A 608 23.25 12.18 8.32
CA ASP A 608 23.81 10.83 8.34
C ASP A 608 23.12 9.94 9.40
N ARG A 609 22.43 10.57 10.36
CA ARG A 609 21.57 9.89 11.34
C ARG A 609 20.50 9.00 10.71
N PHE A 610 20.00 9.33 9.51
CA PHE A 610 19.03 8.51 8.81
C PHE A 610 19.61 7.13 8.50
N PHE A 611 20.87 7.07 8.07
CA PHE A 611 21.59 5.82 7.86
C PHE A 611 22.02 5.17 9.18
N LYS A 612 22.64 5.90 10.11
CA LYS A 612 23.09 5.38 11.42
C LYS A 612 21.97 4.66 12.16
N SER A 613 20.75 5.22 12.13
CA SER A 613 19.57 4.62 12.79
C SER A 613 19.12 3.27 12.22
N LYS A 614 19.63 2.88 11.05
CA LYS A 614 19.29 1.63 10.35
C LYS A 614 20.36 0.56 10.47
N LEU A 615 21.57 0.92 10.88
CA LEU A 615 22.66 -0.02 11.06
C LEU A 615 22.28 -1.11 12.08
N ILE A 616 22.69 -2.33 11.79
CA ILE A 616 22.51 -3.48 12.67
C ILE A 616 23.74 -3.58 13.58
N PRO A 617 23.58 -3.50 14.93
CA PRO A 617 24.62 -3.92 15.84
C PRO A 617 24.72 -5.45 15.78
N THR A 618 25.82 -6.00 15.28
CA THR A 618 26.04 -7.45 15.19
C THR A 618 26.37 -8.03 16.56
N ASP A 619 27.20 -7.34 17.33
CA ASP A 619 27.72 -7.75 18.65
C ASP A 619 27.60 -6.61 19.71
N ASP A 620 27.98 -6.90 20.96
CA ASP A 620 27.94 -5.93 22.07
C ASP A 620 28.89 -4.73 21.85
N HIS A 621 30.01 -4.96 21.16
CA HIS A 621 30.94 -3.87 20.79
C HIS A 621 30.27 -2.93 19.78
N GLY A 622 29.58 -3.48 18.81
CA GLY A 622 28.75 -2.81 17.84
C GLY A 622 27.63 -1.98 18.43
N ALA A 623 26.90 -2.53 19.39
CA ALA A 623 25.86 -1.80 20.10
C ALA A 623 26.43 -0.57 20.82
N LYS A 624 27.62 -0.70 21.45
CA LYS A 624 28.33 0.43 22.06
C LYS A 624 28.79 1.45 21.01
N LEU A 625 29.35 1.00 19.89
CA LEU A 625 29.81 1.88 18.80
C LEU A 625 28.66 2.69 18.19
N LEU A 626 27.50 2.07 18.02
CA LEU A 626 26.29 2.73 17.51
C LEU A 626 25.56 3.56 18.57
N GLU A 627 25.98 3.49 19.84
CA GLU A 627 25.36 4.15 20.99
C GLU A 627 23.88 3.75 21.14
N THR A 628 23.57 2.48 20.89
CA THR A 628 22.21 1.94 20.95
C THR A 628 22.01 0.99 22.13
N GLN A 629 20.77 0.89 22.61
CA GLN A 629 20.33 -0.10 23.58
C GLN A 629 19.62 -1.29 22.91
N ASP A 630 19.64 -1.33 21.57
CA ASP A 630 19.12 -2.47 20.83
C ASP A 630 19.92 -3.74 21.18
N ILE A 631 19.22 -4.87 21.31
CA ILE A 631 19.86 -6.17 21.46
C ILE A 631 20.73 -6.44 20.22
N PRO A 632 22.01 -6.84 20.36
CA PRO A 632 22.83 -7.24 19.22
C PRO A 632 22.18 -8.37 18.42
N PHE A 633 22.46 -8.42 17.12
CA PHE A 633 21.85 -9.40 16.22
C PHE A 633 22.22 -10.83 16.61
N GLU A 634 23.47 -11.10 17.00
CA GLU A 634 23.91 -12.43 17.46
C GLU A 634 23.11 -12.88 18.69
N ASN A 635 23.00 -12.01 19.70
CA ASN A 635 22.20 -12.27 20.91
C ASN A 635 20.71 -12.48 20.59
N PHE A 636 20.19 -11.77 19.59
CA PHE A 636 18.82 -11.97 19.12
C PHE A 636 18.63 -13.36 18.48
N VAL A 637 19.54 -13.79 17.62
CA VAL A 637 19.51 -15.12 16.99
C VAL A 637 19.56 -16.20 18.07
N GLU A 638 20.48 -16.10 19.04
CA GLU A 638 20.56 -17.05 20.15
C GLU A 638 19.26 -17.13 20.97
N LEU A 639 18.62 -15.98 21.22
CA LEU A 639 17.36 -15.93 21.95
C LEU A 639 16.24 -16.66 21.18
N VAL A 640 16.16 -16.46 19.86
CA VAL A 640 15.19 -17.13 19.00
C VAL A 640 15.45 -18.64 18.96
N GLU A 641 16.71 -19.05 18.87
CA GLU A 641 17.10 -20.46 18.89
C GLU A 641 16.79 -21.14 20.23
N LYS A 642 17.05 -20.49 21.37
CA LYS A 642 16.67 -21.01 22.70
C LYS A 642 15.15 -21.20 22.82
N ARG A 643 14.38 -20.19 22.42
CA ARG A 643 12.91 -20.29 22.41
C ARG A 643 12.39 -21.38 21.49
N SER A 644 13.08 -21.67 20.38
CA SER A 644 12.70 -22.77 19.48
C SER A 644 12.86 -24.15 20.11
N LYS A 645 13.68 -24.27 21.16
CA LYS A 645 13.89 -25.50 21.94
C LYS A 645 12.97 -25.60 23.17
N GLY A 646 12.20 -24.55 23.46
CA GLY A 646 11.32 -24.48 24.64
C GLY A 646 11.98 -23.93 25.91
N ASP A 647 13.17 -23.33 25.79
CA ASP A 647 13.95 -22.75 26.90
C ASP A 647 13.54 -21.31 27.24
#